data_AF-A0A0F9REZ8-F1
#
_entry.id   AF-A0A0F9REZ8-F1
#
_cell.length_a   1.000
_cell.length_b   1.000
_cell.length_c   1.000
_cell.angle_alpha   90.00
_cell.angle_beta   90.00
_cell.angle_gamma   90.00
#
_symmetry.space_group_name_H-M   'P 1'
#
loop_
_entity.id
_entity.type
_entity.pdbx_description
1 polymer ?
#
loop_
_entity_poly.entity_id
_entity_poly.type
_entity_poly.pdbx_seq_one_letter_code
_entity_poly.pdbx_strand_id
1 'polypeptide(L)'
;MGADVAGLIRRLKEKTDTSGKIRCIGTSATIKKNKKSEGTSSIIEFAEKIFGERFDPSSLIEATFVNLKFLDKDLIPLPEKITVQDSDLKEFDGSFGTIIPLANSLLGRQLKQDERNQKNLGALFHRHPTIVFLRNSLREEAKALKNLAKEYKDRLRPDETEEDCLKELIAAFLLGTVAKITVQNKERPILVPKLHLFFTQGHEISSCISKNSPPHLNIKGDIECKTCEKDGFKTNAFPMYFCRICGHEFYSVLISDNYVIPRTFDTEEVGELAYLTPSTKENEKCMPPESWYDDKGKIRKGYKDSRPEITEYCPRCNVINSQCSCSEKLDVWKIPYPFQLCPSCNTFYTKRTGEYGKLFSFNSTGRSSATDVLTIEVLKKLNKDQKKIIIFTDNRQDTALQAEHLNEFKRRISFRRDFYHTLKYVEEKNINNGNATDINIGKTIFQYLDENNILPDFQKLEEKEDEFGLGTPPEKEYTAFLKFLALSDIIHSRYFLDINLEKLGLLKIEYVGLDKLTKSNYISDLPFFKNRSEEERYDYIRGILDIFRWNGAIGNKVFDNTVQKYEEWKEKLNEEILFDINKAHYEKVGYSMEKAPKKYHEKQQRIVFKRISWHNTVLINWTKKYFSIDDFEKAKEILEKTIETLKATQFLSDFWTKRKSYNLLQIREGKILFKLNNDTQYLKCPKCSRTYQFKNYKLCTNRNCRNLESVNIDPKNFYFQLYYQLIDKESEVFAKEHSAQVGGIMREKFEQKFQENTVGSTNVLVCTPTMELGIDIGELSAIIMRNVPPDPSRYAQRAGRAGRKNQPSIILVFCGTGFAKGPHDQYFYNAPEKIVSGKITAPNFLLDNKKLISKHIHSAIIETLSFKMPYKIREIIDLRKEAENYPFYDSFKNDVLQKIQNNKPLLISTIKRIFSNEISNFKWLNDTFISVKISQFESDLTEVLDNFRDSYKTLSEEIKFLSEKNLHEGLDTKEGREFRALSRRLSDMREGIRPFDTFSFFKNYGFLPNYAFPSATTLLTMYDTYNSDYHDNWRKSVIAIREFAPHNQVYFLGNKYNINKAMIKSDKGEIDVDSVYICEHCNEILVRSKKISPNSLVNCSNCGEKILLDGFKDAIRFPHMYSRSGSRITCDEENRKIKGYDIAMNYKHNISNITNYEVKTGDILNGTITYEHNGKIFVVNRGIIYKSKTTNEKSLQSFNFCSACNKWLYKSAVADHYENCPKKSGIPINIYDDLWLFIEGNQDVVTFEFLLIEDID
;
A
#
# COMPACT_ATOMS: atom_id res chain seq x y z
N MET A 1 -6.03 20.37 -18.47
CA MET A 1 -6.90 19.44 -19.25
C MET A 1 -7.94 20.22 -20.03
N GLY A 2 -8.94 20.89 -19.40
CA GLY A 2 -9.93 21.68 -20.13
C GLY A 2 -9.31 22.73 -21.08
N ALA A 3 -8.34 23.49 -20.59
CA ALA A 3 -7.59 24.47 -21.38
C ALA A 3 -6.83 23.86 -22.59
N ASP A 4 -6.13 22.73 -22.39
CA ASP A 4 -5.40 22.06 -23.47
C ASP A 4 -6.35 21.56 -24.57
N VAL A 5 -7.47 20.95 -24.15
CA VAL A 5 -8.51 20.43 -25.06
C VAL A 5 -9.15 21.57 -25.83
N ALA A 6 -9.45 22.70 -25.19
CA ALA A 6 -9.95 23.89 -25.85
C ALA A 6 -8.97 24.37 -26.94
N GLY A 7 -7.68 24.47 -26.60
CA GLY A 7 -6.63 24.82 -27.56
C GLY A 7 -6.57 23.85 -28.75
N LEU A 8 -6.67 22.54 -28.53
CA LEU A 8 -6.70 21.52 -29.60
C LEU A 8 -7.89 21.68 -30.54
N ILE A 9 -9.10 21.75 -29.98
CA ILE A 9 -10.32 21.83 -30.79
C ILE A 9 -10.30 23.09 -31.65
N ARG A 10 -9.88 24.23 -31.09
CA ARG A 10 -9.81 25.49 -31.82
C ARG A 10 -8.76 25.47 -32.92
N ARG A 11 -7.57 24.90 -32.68
CA ARG A 11 -6.56 24.69 -33.73
C ARG A 11 -7.05 23.76 -34.84
N LEU A 12 -7.76 22.69 -34.48
CA LEU A 12 -8.35 21.78 -35.46
C LEU A 12 -9.40 22.50 -36.33
N LYS A 13 -10.29 23.28 -35.71
CA LYS A 13 -11.29 24.10 -36.41
C LYS A 13 -10.65 25.11 -37.35
N GLU A 14 -9.61 25.81 -36.88
CA GLU A 14 -8.82 26.74 -37.66
C GLU A 14 -8.15 26.07 -38.87
N LYS A 15 -7.48 24.93 -38.65
CA LYS A 15 -6.76 24.20 -39.71
C LYS A 15 -7.69 23.66 -40.79
N THR A 16 -8.93 23.37 -40.45
CA THR A 16 -9.94 22.78 -41.35
C THR A 16 -10.96 23.80 -41.87
N ASP A 17 -10.87 25.07 -41.48
CA ASP A 17 -11.87 26.11 -41.77
C ASP A 17 -13.31 25.71 -41.37
N THR A 18 -13.46 25.11 -40.19
CA THR A 18 -14.74 24.57 -39.69
C THR A 18 -15.30 25.27 -38.45
N SER A 19 -14.71 26.40 -38.06
CA SER A 19 -15.24 27.26 -37.00
C SER A 19 -16.70 27.64 -37.29
N GLY A 20 -17.60 27.36 -36.34
CA GLY A 20 -19.05 27.55 -36.51
C GLY A 20 -19.75 26.57 -37.45
N LYS A 21 -19.03 25.69 -38.16
CA LYS A 21 -19.60 24.66 -39.07
C LYS A 21 -19.71 23.28 -38.42
N ILE A 22 -18.74 22.89 -37.57
CA ILE A 22 -18.78 21.62 -36.83
C ILE A 22 -19.55 21.77 -35.53
N ARG A 23 -20.55 20.90 -35.31
CA ARG A 23 -21.24 20.75 -34.02
C ARG A 23 -20.47 19.81 -33.11
N CYS A 24 -19.96 20.33 -32.00
CA CYS A 24 -19.34 19.53 -30.96
C CYS A 24 -20.40 18.99 -29.98
N ILE A 25 -20.30 17.71 -29.62
CA ILE A 25 -21.20 17.04 -28.66
C ILE A 25 -20.39 16.67 -27.43
N GLY A 26 -20.84 17.11 -26.25
CA GLY A 26 -20.30 16.69 -24.95
C GLY A 26 -21.33 15.84 -24.21
N THR A 27 -20.92 14.68 -23.70
CA THR A 27 -21.77 13.84 -22.83
C THR A 27 -21.27 13.90 -21.39
N SER A 28 -22.19 14.00 -20.43
CA SER A 28 -21.86 13.93 -19.02
C SER A 28 -22.84 13.00 -18.30
N ALA A 29 -22.30 11.97 -17.65
CA ALA A 29 -23.10 10.97 -16.93
C ALA A 29 -23.48 11.40 -15.50
N THR A 30 -23.01 12.57 -15.04
CA THR A 30 -22.93 12.86 -13.60
C THR A 30 -23.47 14.22 -13.17
N ILE A 31 -23.84 15.12 -14.09
CA ILE A 31 -24.34 16.44 -13.69
C ILE A 31 -25.84 16.33 -13.34
N LYS A 32 -26.17 16.41 -12.05
CA LYS A 32 -27.56 16.42 -11.55
C LYS A 32 -28.14 17.85 -11.59
N LYS A 33 -29.47 17.93 -11.76
CA LYS A 33 -30.26 19.17 -11.63
C LYS A 33 -30.00 19.87 -10.30
N ASN A 34 -29.52 21.11 -10.34
CA ASN A 34 -29.75 22.04 -9.24
C ASN A 34 -31.24 22.43 -9.29
N LYS A 35 -31.94 22.43 -8.15
CA LYS A 35 -33.32 22.95 -8.02
C LYS A 35 -33.42 24.48 -8.24
N LYS A 36 -32.35 25.14 -8.71
CA LYS A 36 -32.29 26.56 -9.09
C LYS A 36 -31.62 26.68 -10.46
N SER A 37 -32.13 27.60 -11.28
CA SER A 37 -31.77 27.90 -12.68
C SER A 37 -30.28 28.15 -12.98
N GLU A 38 -29.41 28.29 -11.97
CA GLU A 38 -27.97 28.55 -12.14
C GLU A 38 -27.19 27.38 -12.76
N GLY A 39 -27.67 26.14 -12.62
CA GLY A 39 -26.96 24.95 -13.11
C GLY A 39 -26.83 24.89 -14.64
N THR A 40 -27.89 25.27 -15.36
CA THR A 40 -27.96 25.20 -16.83
C THR A 40 -27.02 26.20 -17.50
N SER A 41 -26.95 27.43 -16.98
CA SER A 41 -26.06 28.48 -17.49
C SER A 41 -24.58 28.11 -17.35
N SER A 42 -24.20 27.48 -16.24
CA SER A 42 -22.79 27.09 -16.00
C SER A 42 -22.26 26.03 -16.99
N ILE A 43 -23.11 25.11 -17.45
CA ILE A 43 -22.74 24.06 -18.42
C ILE A 43 -22.54 24.68 -19.82
N ILE A 44 -23.42 25.60 -20.18
CA ILE A 44 -23.34 26.34 -21.45
C ILE A 44 -22.05 27.16 -21.46
N GLU A 45 -21.79 27.96 -20.42
CA GLU A 45 -20.56 28.76 -20.32
C GLU A 45 -19.29 27.89 -20.39
N PHE A 46 -19.31 26.72 -19.75
CA PHE A 46 -18.23 25.74 -19.84
C PHE A 46 -18.03 25.24 -21.28
N ALA A 47 -19.11 24.89 -21.99
CA ALA A 47 -19.05 24.46 -23.39
C ALA A 47 -18.52 25.58 -24.29
N GLU A 48 -18.97 26.82 -24.11
CA GLU A 48 -18.51 27.98 -24.87
C GLU A 48 -17.00 28.20 -24.70
N LYS A 49 -16.50 28.12 -23.46
CA LYS A 49 -15.07 28.23 -23.17
C LYS A 49 -14.27 27.09 -23.82
N ILE A 50 -14.78 25.86 -23.84
CA ILE A 50 -14.07 24.73 -24.48
C ILE A 50 -14.05 24.87 -26.00
N PHE A 51 -15.21 25.08 -26.62
CA PHE A 51 -15.35 24.98 -28.07
C PHE A 51 -15.06 26.29 -28.81
N GLY A 52 -14.96 27.41 -28.08
CA GLY A 52 -14.64 28.73 -28.62
C GLY A 52 -15.80 29.39 -29.39
N GLU A 53 -17.04 28.96 -29.18
CA GLU A 53 -18.24 29.45 -29.88
C GLU A 53 -19.46 29.44 -28.94
N ARG A 54 -20.52 30.17 -29.29
CA ARG A 54 -21.72 30.30 -28.44
C ARG A 54 -22.66 29.10 -28.55
N PHE A 55 -23.34 28.77 -27.46
CA PHE A 55 -24.35 27.69 -27.40
C PHE A 55 -25.70 28.19 -26.89
N ASP A 56 -26.78 27.79 -27.55
CA ASP A 56 -28.15 28.08 -27.12
C ASP A 56 -28.60 27.11 -26.01
N PRO A 57 -29.42 27.53 -25.02
CA PRO A 57 -29.92 26.63 -23.98
C PRO A 57 -30.64 25.36 -24.47
N SER A 58 -31.26 25.40 -25.65
CA SER A 58 -31.87 24.21 -26.29
C SER A 58 -30.85 23.13 -26.70
N SER A 59 -29.56 23.46 -26.71
CA SER A 59 -28.47 22.50 -27.00
C SER A 59 -28.22 21.53 -25.84
N LEU A 60 -28.76 21.80 -24.65
CA LEU A 60 -28.65 20.90 -23.50
C LEU A 60 -29.74 19.83 -23.55
N ILE A 61 -29.35 18.57 -23.75
CA ILE A 61 -30.24 17.41 -23.75
C ILE A 61 -30.17 16.70 -22.39
N GLU A 62 -31.30 16.64 -21.67
CA GLU A 62 -31.40 15.99 -20.36
C GLU A 62 -31.98 14.56 -20.46
N ALA A 63 -31.65 13.70 -19.49
CA ALA A 63 -32.27 12.38 -19.37
C ALA A 63 -33.61 12.43 -18.61
N THR A 64 -34.61 11.70 -19.10
CA THR A 64 -35.93 11.55 -18.45
C THR A 64 -36.18 10.11 -18.02
N PHE A 65 -36.58 9.89 -16.77
CA PHE A 65 -36.94 8.56 -16.25
C PHE A 65 -38.31 8.12 -16.76
N VAL A 66 -38.42 6.88 -17.25
CA VAL A 66 -39.70 6.27 -17.62
C VAL A 66 -40.46 5.88 -16.34
N ASN A 67 -41.55 6.58 -16.04
CA ASN A 67 -42.47 6.21 -14.97
C ASN A 67 -43.32 5.01 -15.39
N LEU A 68 -43.31 3.95 -14.59
CA LEU A 68 -44.22 2.83 -14.75
C LEU A 68 -45.55 3.18 -14.10
N LYS A 69 -46.57 3.44 -14.93
CA LYS A 69 -47.90 3.90 -14.48
C LYS A 69 -48.80 2.69 -14.14
N PHE A 70 -49.42 2.73 -12.97
CA PHE A 70 -50.55 1.90 -12.57
C PHE A 70 -51.53 2.76 -11.73
N LEU A 71 -52.78 2.34 -11.56
CA LEU A 71 -53.75 3.05 -10.70
C LEU A 71 -53.66 2.50 -9.27
N ASP A 72 -53.78 3.35 -8.25
CA ASP A 72 -53.66 2.91 -6.85
C ASP A 72 -54.69 1.83 -6.46
N LYS A 73 -55.85 1.81 -7.13
CA LYS A 73 -56.86 0.75 -6.99
C LYS A 73 -56.40 -0.64 -7.47
N ASP A 74 -55.30 -0.72 -8.22
CA ASP A 74 -54.74 -1.96 -8.75
C ASP A 74 -53.70 -2.60 -7.80
N LEU A 75 -53.43 -1.99 -6.64
CA LEU A 75 -52.51 -2.53 -5.64
C LEU A 75 -53.04 -3.83 -5.03
N ILE A 76 -52.13 -4.78 -4.80
CA ILE A 76 -52.43 -6.06 -4.14
C ILE A 76 -52.49 -5.84 -2.62
N PRO A 77 -53.41 -6.48 -1.87
CA PRO A 77 -53.42 -6.38 -0.41
C PRO A 77 -52.14 -6.96 0.20
N LEU A 78 -51.62 -6.31 1.24
CA LEU A 78 -50.56 -6.88 2.07
C LEU A 78 -51.16 -7.93 3.04
N PRO A 79 -50.44 -9.01 3.34
CA PRO A 79 -50.82 -9.95 4.40
C PRO A 79 -50.96 -9.24 5.75
N GLU A 80 -51.81 -9.72 6.67
CA GLU A 80 -51.96 -9.08 8.00
C GLU A 80 -50.65 -9.09 8.82
N LYS A 81 -49.88 -10.18 8.75
CA LYS A 81 -48.60 -10.34 9.44
C LYS A 81 -47.45 -10.65 8.49
N ILE A 82 -46.25 -10.24 8.87
CA ILE A 82 -45.03 -10.63 8.15
C ILE A 82 -44.66 -12.07 8.51
N THR A 83 -44.56 -12.95 7.50
CA THR A 83 -44.24 -14.39 7.69
C THR A 83 -42.87 -14.80 7.14
N VAL A 84 -42.13 -13.87 6.54
CA VAL A 84 -40.80 -14.10 5.95
C VAL A 84 -39.81 -14.57 7.02
N GLN A 85 -39.17 -15.72 6.78
CA GLN A 85 -38.17 -16.29 7.68
C GLN A 85 -36.74 -15.99 7.23
N ASP A 86 -35.78 -16.02 8.17
CA ASP A 86 -34.36 -15.82 7.83
C ASP A 86 -33.78 -16.93 6.93
N SER A 87 -34.35 -18.14 7.00
CA SER A 87 -34.01 -19.24 6.08
C SER A 87 -34.36 -18.90 4.64
N ASP A 88 -35.55 -18.32 4.41
CA ASP A 88 -36.03 -17.95 3.07
C ASP A 88 -35.10 -16.93 2.40
N LEU A 89 -34.48 -16.06 3.20
CA LEU A 89 -33.54 -15.04 2.73
C LEU A 89 -32.13 -15.60 2.48
N LYS A 90 -31.64 -16.49 3.36
CA LYS A 90 -30.27 -17.05 3.28
C LYS A 90 -30.13 -18.09 2.17
N GLU A 91 -31.18 -18.85 1.90
CA GLU A 91 -31.19 -19.92 0.90
C GLU A 91 -31.52 -19.41 -0.50
N PHE A 92 -31.92 -18.14 -0.65
CA PHE A 92 -32.31 -17.56 -1.93
C PHE A 92 -31.18 -17.60 -2.96
N ASP A 93 -31.38 -18.37 -4.02
CA ASP A 93 -30.48 -18.54 -5.16
C ASP A 93 -31.06 -17.99 -6.48
N GLY A 94 -32.27 -17.44 -6.43
CA GLY A 94 -33.00 -16.96 -7.62
C GLY A 94 -33.61 -18.06 -8.48
N SER A 95 -33.58 -19.33 -8.04
CA SER A 95 -34.32 -20.42 -8.66
C SER A 95 -35.80 -20.38 -8.27
N PHE A 96 -36.67 -21.01 -9.06
CA PHE A 96 -38.09 -21.12 -8.68
C PHE A 96 -38.32 -21.90 -7.38
N GLY A 97 -37.35 -22.74 -6.96
CA GLY A 97 -37.40 -23.43 -5.67
C GLY A 97 -37.36 -22.47 -4.49
N THR A 98 -36.60 -21.39 -4.58
CA THR A 98 -36.45 -20.39 -3.51
C THR A 98 -37.35 -19.18 -3.70
N ILE A 99 -37.73 -18.86 -4.95
CA ILE A 99 -38.68 -17.79 -5.27
C ILE A 99 -40.08 -18.09 -4.76
N ILE A 100 -40.56 -19.34 -4.91
CA ILE A 100 -41.95 -19.69 -4.57
C ILE A 100 -42.23 -19.49 -3.07
N PRO A 101 -41.42 -20.03 -2.13
CA PRO A 101 -41.61 -19.78 -0.70
C PRO A 101 -41.62 -18.27 -0.38
N LEU A 102 -40.64 -17.52 -0.91
CA LEU A 102 -40.51 -16.09 -0.65
C LEU A 102 -41.72 -15.28 -1.16
N ALA A 103 -42.17 -15.57 -2.37
CA ALA A 103 -43.32 -14.91 -2.97
C ALA A 103 -44.64 -15.29 -2.29
N ASN A 104 -44.77 -16.52 -1.78
CA ASN A 104 -45.92 -16.93 -0.98
C ASN A 104 -45.98 -16.14 0.33
N SER A 105 -44.84 -15.95 1.01
CA SER A 105 -44.76 -15.17 2.25
C SER A 105 -45.13 -13.71 2.03
N LEU A 106 -44.68 -13.09 0.92
CA LEU A 106 -45.05 -11.72 0.56
C LEU A 106 -46.55 -11.56 0.20
N LEU A 107 -47.15 -12.58 -0.42
CA LEU A 107 -48.57 -12.52 -0.84
C LEU A 107 -49.55 -12.99 0.23
N GLY A 108 -49.09 -13.73 1.25
CA GLY A 108 -49.96 -14.38 2.24
C GLY A 108 -50.80 -15.51 1.66
N ARG A 109 -50.46 -15.99 0.45
CA ARG A 109 -51.15 -17.09 -0.25
C ARG A 109 -50.19 -17.85 -1.16
N GLN A 110 -50.59 -19.04 -1.58
CA GLN A 110 -49.80 -19.80 -2.56
C GLN A 110 -49.86 -19.17 -3.96
N LEU A 111 -48.71 -19.19 -4.64
CA LEU A 111 -48.55 -18.82 -6.04
C LEU A 111 -49.25 -19.82 -6.95
N LYS A 112 -50.12 -19.31 -7.83
CA LYS A 112 -50.83 -20.12 -8.83
C LYS A 112 -49.86 -20.63 -9.89
N GLN A 113 -50.23 -21.68 -10.60
CA GLN A 113 -49.33 -22.34 -11.56
C GLN A 113 -48.98 -21.42 -12.75
N ASP A 114 -49.94 -20.61 -13.22
CA ASP A 114 -49.75 -19.60 -14.26
C ASP A 114 -48.90 -18.41 -13.78
N GLU A 115 -48.81 -18.16 -12.48
CA GLU A 115 -47.97 -17.10 -11.89
C GLU A 115 -46.48 -17.51 -11.81
N ARG A 116 -46.14 -18.80 -11.95
CA ARG A 116 -44.77 -19.35 -11.78
C ARG A 116 -43.87 -19.15 -13.01
N ASN A 117 -43.82 -17.93 -13.52
CA ASN A 117 -42.84 -17.51 -14.52
C ASN A 117 -42.42 -16.05 -14.26
N GLN A 118 -41.24 -15.66 -14.75
CA GLN A 118 -40.65 -14.34 -14.43
C GLN A 118 -41.50 -13.15 -14.88
N LYS A 119 -42.23 -13.30 -16.01
CA LYS A 119 -43.06 -12.24 -16.59
C LYS A 119 -44.36 -12.03 -15.82
N ASN A 120 -45.04 -13.11 -15.43
CA ASN A 120 -46.28 -13.04 -14.66
C ASN A 120 -46.00 -12.65 -13.20
N LEU A 121 -44.89 -13.12 -12.61
CA LEU A 121 -44.36 -12.57 -11.35
C LEU A 121 -44.13 -11.07 -11.49
N GLY A 122 -43.52 -10.64 -12.60
CA GLY A 122 -43.37 -9.24 -12.98
C GLY A 122 -44.66 -8.43 -12.89
N ALA A 123 -45.69 -8.88 -13.61
CA ALA A 123 -47.00 -8.21 -13.66
C ALA A 123 -47.73 -8.19 -12.31
N LEU A 124 -47.52 -9.21 -11.47
CA LEU A 124 -48.07 -9.30 -10.13
C LEU A 124 -47.34 -8.31 -9.20
N PHE A 125 -46.04 -8.51 -9.03
CA PHE A 125 -45.22 -7.79 -8.05
C PHE A 125 -44.94 -6.33 -8.43
N HIS A 126 -45.16 -5.95 -9.69
CA HIS A 126 -45.18 -4.54 -10.09
C HIS A 126 -46.21 -3.70 -9.32
N ARG A 127 -47.27 -4.35 -8.82
CA ARG A 127 -48.39 -3.76 -8.07
C ARG A 127 -48.35 -4.09 -6.56
N HIS A 128 -47.27 -4.69 -6.09
CA HIS A 128 -47.13 -5.05 -4.68
C HIS A 128 -46.74 -3.81 -3.85
N PRO A 129 -47.45 -3.47 -2.75
CA PRO A 129 -47.22 -2.23 -1.99
C PRO A 129 -45.76 -2.07 -1.50
N THR A 130 -45.13 -3.15 -1.03
CA THR A 130 -43.71 -3.12 -0.60
C THR A 130 -42.75 -2.75 -1.74
N ILE A 131 -42.94 -3.27 -2.94
CA ILE A 131 -42.09 -2.96 -4.11
C ILE A 131 -42.34 -1.55 -4.61
N VAL A 132 -43.59 -1.11 -4.58
CA VAL A 132 -43.98 0.26 -4.91
C VAL A 132 -43.33 1.25 -3.94
N PHE A 133 -43.37 0.95 -2.64
CA PHE A 133 -42.68 1.73 -1.61
C PHE A 133 -41.18 1.82 -1.89
N LEU A 134 -40.51 0.68 -2.12
CA LEU A 134 -39.07 0.63 -2.45
C LEU A 134 -38.72 1.52 -3.64
N ARG A 135 -39.48 1.40 -4.74
CA ARG A 135 -39.25 2.16 -5.97
C ARG A 135 -39.43 3.66 -5.78
N ASN A 136 -40.43 4.06 -4.99
CA ASN A 136 -40.72 5.48 -4.74
C ASN A 136 -39.70 6.08 -3.76
N SER A 137 -39.36 5.36 -2.68
CA SER A 137 -38.44 5.82 -1.64
C SER A 137 -36.99 5.95 -2.12
N LEU A 138 -36.56 5.16 -3.11
CA LEU A 138 -35.19 5.15 -3.65
C LEU A 138 -35.05 5.87 -5.00
N ARG A 139 -36.07 6.61 -5.43
CA ARG A 139 -36.09 7.28 -6.74
C ARG A 139 -35.02 8.36 -6.87
N GLU A 140 -34.87 9.19 -5.85
CA GLU A 140 -34.07 10.43 -5.91
C GLU A 140 -32.74 10.32 -5.15
N GLU A 141 -32.73 9.58 -4.04
CA GLU A 141 -31.62 9.49 -3.09
C GLU A 141 -31.40 8.06 -2.59
N ALA A 142 -30.14 7.71 -2.35
CA ALA A 142 -29.79 6.47 -1.65
C ALA A 142 -30.16 6.57 -0.17
N LYS A 143 -30.62 5.47 0.44
CA LYS A 143 -30.98 5.40 1.86
C LYS A 143 -30.37 4.17 2.52
N ALA A 144 -29.97 4.33 3.78
CA ALA A 144 -29.63 3.18 4.63
C ALA A 144 -30.85 2.26 4.81
N LEU A 145 -30.62 0.93 4.75
CA LEU A 145 -31.70 -0.08 4.90
C LEU A 145 -32.48 0.09 6.21
N LYS A 146 -31.80 0.44 7.32
CA LYS A 146 -32.45 0.68 8.61
C LYS A 146 -33.42 1.86 8.56
N ASN A 147 -33.03 2.96 7.90
CA ASN A 147 -33.90 4.13 7.74
C ASN A 147 -35.09 3.79 6.83
N LEU A 148 -34.86 2.99 5.79
CA LEU A 148 -35.91 2.51 4.89
C LEU A 148 -36.91 1.60 5.60
N ALA A 149 -36.46 0.69 6.48
CA ALA A 149 -37.31 -0.17 7.30
C ALA A 149 -38.16 0.64 8.28
N LYS A 150 -37.57 1.64 8.93
CA LYS A 150 -38.31 2.56 9.81
C LYS A 150 -39.41 3.33 9.06
N GLU A 151 -39.07 3.93 7.92
CA GLU A 151 -40.07 4.61 7.07
C GLU A 151 -41.16 3.67 6.54
N TYR A 152 -40.81 2.41 6.26
CA TYR A 152 -41.77 1.40 5.80
C TYR A 152 -42.75 1.01 6.90
N LYS A 153 -42.23 0.76 8.11
CA LYS A 153 -43.02 0.50 9.31
C LYS A 153 -44.02 1.62 9.55
N ASP A 154 -43.54 2.87 9.63
CA ASP A 154 -44.37 4.04 9.94
C ASP A 154 -45.49 4.28 8.91
N ARG A 155 -45.30 3.87 7.65
CA ARG A 155 -46.25 4.14 6.56
C ARG A 155 -47.17 2.99 6.20
N LEU A 156 -46.69 1.74 6.27
CA LEU A 156 -47.38 0.56 5.73
C LEU A 156 -47.50 -0.60 6.72
N ARG A 157 -46.71 -0.62 7.80
CA ARG A 157 -46.64 -1.73 8.77
C ARG A 157 -46.50 -1.22 10.23
N PRO A 158 -47.40 -0.35 10.73
CA PRO A 158 -47.21 0.31 12.03
C PRO A 158 -47.16 -0.67 13.23
N ASP A 159 -47.86 -1.80 13.11
CA ASP A 159 -48.00 -2.81 14.18
C ASP A 159 -46.85 -3.84 14.21
N GLU A 160 -45.93 -3.81 13.23
CA GLU A 160 -44.82 -4.76 13.11
C GLU A 160 -43.51 -4.24 13.71
N THR A 161 -42.55 -5.14 13.90
CA THR A 161 -41.20 -4.76 14.35
C THR A 161 -40.36 -4.19 13.19
N GLU A 162 -39.37 -3.34 13.51
CA GLU A 162 -38.42 -2.84 12.49
C GLU A 162 -37.62 -3.98 11.83
N GLU A 163 -37.37 -5.07 12.58
CA GLU A 163 -36.62 -6.23 12.09
C GLU A 163 -37.45 -7.05 11.10
N ASP A 164 -38.73 -7.30 11.38
CA ASP A 164 -39.62 -8.00 10.46
C ASP A 164 -39.90 -7.18 9.20
N CYS A 165 -40.08 -5.86 9.35
CA CYS A 165 -40.15 -4.93 8.23
C CYS A 165 -38.90 -4.99 7.35
N LEU A 166 -37.72 -5.09 7.95
CA LEU A 166 -36.47 -5.26 7.20
C LEU A 166 -36.45 -6.59 6.44
N LYS A 167 -36.91 -7.70 7.03
CA LYS A 167 -37.02 -9.00 6.36
C LYS A 167 -37.95 -8.93 5.15
N GLU A 168 -39.13 -8.31 5.29
CA GLU A 168 -40.09 -8.10 4.20
C GLU A 168 -39.50 -7.24 3.06
N LEU A 169 -38.75 -6.17 3.40
CA LEU A 169 -38.06 -5.35 2.41
C LEU A 169 -36.95 -6.11 1.68
N ILE A 170 -36.14 -6.90 2.38
CA ILE A 170 -35.10 -7.74 1.76
C ILE A 170 -35.74 -8.77 0.82
N ALA A 171 -36.81 -9.44 1.26
CA ALA A 171 -37.58 -10.36 0.43
C ALA A 171 -38.08 -9.69 -0.86
N ALA A 172 -38.65 -8.48 -0.74
CA ALA A 172 -39.13 -7.70 -1.87
C ALA A 172 -37.99 -7.28 -2.81
N PHE A 173 -36.80 -6.95 -2.30
CA PHE A 173 -35.62 -6.69 -3.14
C PHE A 173 -35.20 -7.93 -3.93
N LEU A 174 -35.00 -9.06 -3.24
CA LEU A 174 -34.58 -10.33 -3.85
C LEU A 174 -35.55 -10.75 -4.95
N LEU A 175 -36.85 -10.76 -4.64
CA LEU A 175 -37.87 -11.09 -5.62
C LEU A 175 -37.92 -10.08 -6.78
N GLY A 176 -37.78 -8.78 -6.49
CA GLY A 176 -37.75 -7.72 -7.50
C GLY A 176 -36.57 -7.83 -8.47
N THR A 177 -35.48 -8.51 -8.10
CA THR A 177 -34.34 -8.78 -9.00
C THR A 177 -34.64 -9.88 -10.02
N VAL A 178 -35.62 -10.75 -9.75
CA VAL A 178 -35.96 -11.88 -10.64
C VAL A 178 -37.25 -11.62 -11.41
N ALA A 179 -38.23 -10.95 -10.81
CA ALA A 179 -39.48 -10.57 -11.46
C ALA A 179 -39.22 -9.58 -12.61
N LYS A 180 -39.66 -9.91 -13.84
CA LYS A 180 -39.33 -9.15 -15.06
C LYS A 180 -40.54 -8.41 -15.63
N ILE A 181 -40.33 -7.17 -16.04
CA ILE A 181 -41.32 -6.34 -16.74
C ILE A 181 -40.78 -5.90 -18.10
N THR A 182 -41.69 -5.68 -19.05
CA THR A 182 -41.34 -5.15 -20.37
C THR A 182 -41.43 -3.63 -20.33
N VAL A 183 -40.32 -2.95 -20.63
CA VAL A 183 -40.25 -1.49 -20.74
C VAL A 183 -39.54 -1.14 -22.03
N GLN A 184 -40.16 -0.32 -22.89
CA GLN A 184 -39.62 0.04 -24.21
C GLN A 184 -39.17 -1.20 -25.02
N ASN A 185 -40.02 -2.23 -25.07
CA ASN A 185 -39.78 -3.51 -25.76
C ASN A 185 -38.55 -4.32 -25.28
N LYS A 186 -38.01 -4.01 -24.10
CA LYS A 186 -36.96 -4.81 -23.45
C LYS A 186 -37.45 -5.35 -22.11
N GLU A 187 -37.20 -6.63 -21.86
CA GLU A 187 -37.42 -7.22 -20.55
C GLU A 187 -36.31 -6.82 -19.58
N ARG A 188 -36.69 -6.43 -18.38
CA ARG A 188 -35.76 -6.10 -17.30
C ARG A 188 -36.36 -6.44 -15.93
N PRO A 189 -35.53 -6.70 -14.90
CA PRO A 189 -36.01 -6.82 -13.53
C PRO A 189 -36.83 -5.60 -13.09
N ILE A 190 -37.80 -5.79 -12.19
CA ILE A 190 -38.54 -4.67 -11.59
C ILE A 190 -37.58 -3.78 -10.79
N LEU A 191 -36.68 -4.40 -10.02
CA LEU A 191 -35.69 -3.72 -9.19
C LEU A 191 -34.29 -4.15 -9.60
N VAL A 192 -33.40 -3.17 -9.71
CA VAL A 192 -31.96 -3.37 -9.99
C VAL A 192 -31.18 -2.73 -8.84
N PRO A 193 -31.11 -3.38 -7.67
CA PRO A 193 -30.49 -2.77 -6.51
C PRO A 193 -28.98 -2.59 -6.72
N LYS A 194 -28.48 -1.44 -6.30
CA LYS A 194 -27.05 -1.19 -6.08
C LYS A 194 -26.82 -1.07 -4.59
N LEU A 195 -26.14 -2.05 -4.01
CA LEU A 195 -25.85 -2.08 -2.58
C LEU A 195 -24.49 -1.44 -2.33
N HIS A 196 -24.48 -0.37 -1.54
CA HIS A 196 -23.28 0.34 -1.14
C HIS A 196 -22.91 -0.06 0.28
N LEU A 197 -21.83 -0.81 0.45
CA LEU A 197 -21.36 -1.34 1.73
C LEU A 197 -20.10 -0.59 2.16
N PHE A 198 -20.18 0.11 3.29
CA PHE A 198 -19.06 0.83 3.86
C PHE A 198 -18.50 0.03 5.04
N PHE A 199 -17.24 -0.37 4.93
CA PHE A 199 -16.49 -1.05 5.98
C PHE A 199 -15.50 -0.05 6.56
N THR A 200 -15.27 -0.07 7.86
CA THR A 200 -14.21 0.74 8.47
C THR A 200 -13.18 -0.15 9.14
N GLN A 201 -11.94 0.32 9.16
CA GLN A 201 -10.97 -0.12 10.15
C GLN A 201 -11.57 0.15 11.55
N GLY A 202 -11.39 -0.77 12.50
CA GLY A 202 -11.88 -0.55 13.87
C GLY A 202 -11.37 0.77 14.44
N HIS A 203 -12.12 1.38 15.36
CA HIS A 203 -11.66 2.60 16.03
C HIS A 203 -10.74 2.26 17.19
N GLU A 204 -9.85 3.21 17.51
CA GLU A 204 -9.20 3.18 18.82
C GLU A 204 -10.29 3.39 19.86
N ILE A 205 -10.39 2.46 20.81
CA ILE A 205 -11.35 2.57 21.90
C ILE A 205 -10.72 3.45 22.97
N SER A 206 -11.44 4.48 23.37
CA SER A 206 -11.10 5.34 24.50
C SER A 206 -12.08 5.10 25.63
N SER A 207 -11.65 5.25 26.88
CA SER A 207 -12.57 5.17 28.00
C SER A 207 -12.09 5.97 29.20
N CYS A 208 -13.04 6.44 30.02
CA CYS A 208 -12.74 7.03 31.31
C CYS A 208 -12.26 5.97 32.29
N ILE A 209 -11.44 6.38 33.25
CA ILE A 209 -11.04 5.56 34.40
C ILE A 209 -11.95 5.99 35.56
N SER A 210 -12.76 5.07 36.10
CA SER A 210 -13.69 5.37 37.20
C SER A 210 -13.69 4.28 38.26
N LYS A 211 -14.12 4.62 39.48
CA LYS A 211 -14.07 3.71 40.64
C LYS A 211 -15.29 2.78 40.73
N ASN A 212 -16.49 3.30 40.48
CA ASN A 212 -17.76 2.62 40.79
C ASN A 212 -18.68 2.40 39.57
N SER A 213 -18.27 2.84 38.37
CA SER A 213 -19.05 2.67 37.14
C SER A 213 -18.29 1.84 36.12
N PRO A 214 -18.97 1.01 35.31
CA PRO A 214 -18.32 0.33 34.20
C PRO A 214 -17.67 1.37 33.28
N PRO A 215 -16.49 1.07 32.71
CA PRO A 215 -15.78 2.01 31.84
C PRO A 215 -16.69 2.44 30.68
N HIS A 216 -16.92 3.74 30.53
CA HIS A 216 -17.69 4.27 29.41
C HIS A 216 -16.84 4.19 28.15
N LEU A 217 -17.15 3.23 27.28
CA LEU A 217 -16.40 3.04 26.04
C LEU A 217 -16.81 4.08 25.00
N ASN A 218 -15.82 4.67 24.36
CA ASN A 218 -15.99 5.66 23.30
C ASN A 218 -15.11 5.34 22.10
N ILE A 219 -15.73 5.26 20.92
CA ILE A 219 -15.08 5.02 19.63
C ILE A 219 -14.87 6.30 18.81
N LYS A 220 -15.39 7.44 19.29
CA LYS A 220 -15.28 8.74 18.60
C LYS A 220 -13.95 9.45 18.85
N GLY A 221 -13.16 8.96 19.83
CA GLY A 221 -11.91 9.58 20.22
C GLY A 221 -12.08 10.92 20.95
N ASP A 222 -13.22 11.13 21.62
CA ASP A 222 -13.36 12.31 22.49
C ASP A 222 -12.32 12.23 23.62
N ILE A 223 -11.66 13.36 23.90
CA ILE A 223 -10.67 13.50 24.98
C ILE A 223 -11.36 13.49 26.35
N GLU A 224 -12.66 13.83 26.38
CA GLU A 224 -13.49 13.89 27.58
C GLU A 224 -14.66 12.89 27.48
N CYS A 225 -15.06 12.34 28.63
CA CYS A 225 -16.18 11.40 28.70
C CYS A 225 -17.53 12.14 28.79
N LYS A 226 -18.25 12.20 27.67
CA LYS A 226 -19.58 12.85 27.59
C LYS A 226 -20.66 12.18 28.43
N THR A 227 -20.52 10.88 28.74
CA THR A 227 -21.48 10.18 29.61
C THR A 227 -21.31 10.66 31.05
N CYS A 228 -20.07 10.65 31.54
CA CYS A 228 -19.76 11.20 32.85
C CYS A 228 -20.14 12.69 32.98
N GLU A 229 -19.93 13.48 31.93
CA GLU A 229 -20.29 14.91 31.92
C GLU A 229 -21.80 15.13 32.15
N LYS A 230 -22.65 14.29 31.55
CA LYS A 230 -24.11 14.34 31.77
C LYS A 230 -24.51 14.05 33.22
N ASP A 231 -23.71 13.24 33.90
CA ASP A 231 -23.89 12.92 35.33
C ASP A 231 -23.23 13.99 36.24
N GLY A 232 -22.80 15.13 35.69
CA GLY A 232 -22.14 16.22 36.41
C GLY A 232 -20.66 15.96 36.73
N PHE A 233 -20.05 14.96 36.08
CA PHE A 233 -18.68 14.51 36.32
C PHE A 233 -17.79 14.70 35.09
N LYS A 234 -17.02 15.79 35.04
CA LYS A 234 -16.06 16.00 33.94
C LYS A 234 -14.80 15.16 34.16
N THR A 235 -14.51 14.22 33.27
CA THR A 235 -13.30 13.38 33.29
C THR A 235 -12.78 13.13 31.89
N ASN A 236 -11.46 12.93 31.78
CA ASN A 236 -10.81 12.54 30.54
C ASN A 236 -11.16 11.10 30.15
N ALA A 237 -11.16 10.84 28.84
CA ALA A 237 -11.21 9.51 28.23
C ALA A 237 -9.85 9.19 27.61
N PHE A 238 -9.31 8.03 27.94
CA PHE A 238 -7.95 7.63 27.57
C PHE A 238 -7.97 6.51 26.55
N PRO A 239 -7.11 6.55 25.52
CA PRO A 239 -6.97 5.44 24.57
C PRO A 239 -6.59 4.13 25.26
N MET A 240 -7.29 3.06 24.90
CA MET A 240 -7.14 1.72 25.47
C MET A 240 -6.34 0.80 24.55
N TYR A 241 -5.42 0.07 25.16
CA TYR A 241 -4.59 -0.94 24.52
C TYR A 241 -4.66 -2.24 25.33
N PHE A 242 -4.66 -3.36 24.65
CA PHE A 242 -4.92 -4.66 25.27
C PHE A 242 -3.68 -5.54 25.21
N CYS A 243 -3.39 -6.26 26.29
CA CYS A 243 -2.34 -7.27 26.30
C CYS A 243 -2.60 -8.30 25.20
N ARG A 244 -1.64 -8.54 24.30
CA ARG A 244 -1.79 -9.57 23.25
C ARG A 244 -1.90 -11.01 23.78
N ILE A 245 -1.65 -11.21 25.07
CA ILE A 245 -1.63 -12.54 25.69
C ILE A 245 -2.90 -12.79 26.50
N CYS A 246 -3.23 -11.89 27.43
CA CYS A 246 -4.37 -12.08 28.33
C CYS A 246 -5.59 -11.20 27.98
N GLY A 247 -5.45 -10.25 27.06
CA GLY A 247 -6.51 -9.31 26.74
C GLY A 247 -6.72 -8.18 27.74
N HIS A 248 -6.00 -8.15 28.87
CA HIS A 248 -6.12 -7.07 29.89
C HIS A 248 -5.87 -5.68 29.30
N GLU A 249 -6.70 -4.72 29.67
CA GLU A 249 -6.70 -3.34 29.17
C GLU A 249 -5.76 -2.40 29.92
N PHE A 250 -5.15 -1.49 29.15
CA PHE A 250 -4.23 -0.46 29.59
C PHE A 250 -4.56 0.88 28.94
N TYR A 251 -4.64 1.93 29.74
CA TYR A 251 -4.92 3.29 29.31
C TYR A 251 -3.60 4.01 29.02
N SER A 252 -3.42 4.47 27.79
CA SER A 252 -2.17 5.13 27.35
C SER A 252 -2.19 6.61 27.69
N VAL A 253 -1.18 7.07 28.45
CA VAL A 253 -1.15 8.42 29.02
C VAL A 253 0.22 9.08 28.91
N LEU A 254 0.20 10.41 28.80
CA LEU A 254 1.32 11.31 29.04
C LEU A 254 1.09 11.97 30.40
N ILE A 255 2.10 11.97 31.27
CA ILE A 255 2.04 12.63 32.57
C ILE A 255 2.92 13.88 32.52
N SER A 256 2.32 15.05 32.75
CA SER A 256 3.02 16.35 32.84
C SER A 256 2.55 17.06 34.10
N ASP A 257 3.48 17.43 34.99
CA ASP A 257 3.17 18.09 36.26
C ASP A 257 2.05 17.40 37.06
N ASN A 258 2.09 16.07 37.13
CA ASN A 258 1.07 15.17 37.69
C ASN A 258 -0.27 15.11 36.94
N TYR A 259 -0.53 15.97 35.96
CA TYR A 259 -1.72 15.88 35.11
C TYR A 259 -1.61 14.73 34.12
N VAL A 260 -2.74 14.05 33.89
CA VAL A 260 -2.81 12.89 32.99
C VAL A 260 -3.46 13.29 31.67
N ILE A 261 -2.69 13.24 30.60
CA ILE A 261 -3.12 13.63 29.25
C ILE A 261 -3.26 12.35 28.42
N PRO A 262 -4.37 12.14 27.69
CA PRO A 262 -4.50 10.99 26.80
C PRO A 262 -3.50 11.06 25.66
N ARG A 263 -2.87 9.92 25.34
CA ARG A 263 -1.95 9.82 24.20
C ARG A 263 -2.14 8.53 23.42
N THR A 264 -1.83 8.56 22.13
CA THR A 264 -1.71 7.36 21.30
C THR A 264 -0.24 6.93 21.22
N PHE A 265 0.05 5.83 20.53
CA PHE A 265 1.44 5.44 20.24
C PHE A 265 2.20 6.42 19.34
N ASP A 266 1.48 7.28 18.61
CA ASP A 266 2.06 8.21 17.64
C ASP A 266 2.21 9.65 18.19
N THR A 267 1.73 9.93 19.41
CA THR A 267 1.84 11.26 20.05
C THR A 267 3.31 11.65 20.28
N GLU A 268 3.66 12.91 19.98
CA GLU A 268 5.06 13.42 19.95
C GLU A 268 5.37 14.46 21.04
N GLU A 269 4.61 14.48 22.13
CA GLU A 269 4.72 15.46 23.21
C GLU A 269 5.81 15.13 24.24
N VAL A 270 6.27 16.16 24.97
CA VAL A 270 7.31 16.09 26.00
C VAL A 270 6.66 15.85 27.37
N GLY A 271 7.03 14.76 28.05
CA GLY A 271 6.54 14.40 29.40
C GLY A 271 6.80 12.93 29.75
N GLU A 272 6.34 12.45 30.91
CA GLU A 272 6.50 11.05 31.32
C GLU A 272 5.45 10.17 30.61
N LEU A 273 5.91 9.35 29.67
CA LEU A 273 5.04 8.40 28.96
C LEU A 273 4.78 7.16 29.85
N ALA A 274 3.51 6.83 30.08
CA ALA A 274 3.12 5.68 30.88
C ALA A 274 1.86 4.99 30.34
N TYR A 275 1.50 3.89 30.99
CA TYR A 275 0.19 3.26 30.91
C TYR A 275 -0.43 3.18 32.30
N LEU A 276 -1.73 3.42 32.40
CA LEU A 276 -2.50 3.23 33.62
C LEU A 276 -3.41 2.01 33.49
N THR A 277 -3.70 1.34 34.59
CA THR A 277 -4.80 0.36 34.68
C THR A 277 -5.26 0.28 36.13
N PRO A 278 -6.57 0.22 36.43
CA PRO A 278 -7.05 0.08 37.80
C PRO A 278 -6.42 -1.12 38.52
N SER A 279 -6.08 -0.95 39.80
CA SER A 279 -5.68 -2.05 40.67
C SER A 279 -6.92 -2.84 41.10
N THR A 280 -6.99 -4.11 40.70
CA THR A 280 -8.08 -5.03 41.02
C THR A 280 -7.52 -6.26 41.74
N LYS A 281 -8.38 -7.06 42.38
CA LYS A 281 -7.96 -8.34 43.00
C LYS A 281 -7.25 -9.27 42.01
N GLU A 282 -7.57 -9.16 40.72
CA GLU A 282 -6.99 -10.01 39.66
C GLU A 282 -5.56 -9.58 39.26
N ASN A 283 -5.17 -8.33 39.52
CA ASN A 283 -3.84 -7.80 39.16
C ASN A 283 -3.05 -7.23 40.35
N GLU A 284 -3.51 -7.46 41.59
CA GLU A 284 -2.89 -6.93 42.82
C GLU A 284 -1.44 -7.43 43.01
N LYS A 285 -1.10 -8.60 42.44
CA LYS A 285 0.23 -9.24 42.53
C LYS A 285 0.99 -9.14 41.21
N CYS A 286 1.55 -7.96 40.94
CA CYS A 286 2.54 -7.80 39.88
C CYS A 286 3.90 -8.35 40.35
N MET A 287 4.33 -9.48 39.77
CA MET A 287 5.60 -10.14 40.11
C MET A 287 6.61 -9.94 38.98
N PRO A 288 7.63 -9.07 39.16
CA PRO A 288 8.74 -8.99 38.22
C PRO A 288 9.41 -10.35 38.04
N PRO A 289 9.86 -10.70 36.83
CA PRO A 289 10.52 -11.98 36.61
C PRO A 289 11.83 -12.06 37.39
N GLU A 290 12.20 -13.24 37.88
CA GLU A 290 13.45 -13.49 38.63
C GLU A 290 14.69 -12.91 37.93
N SER A 291 14.71 -12.96 36.60
CA SER A 291 15.79 -12.39 35.77
C SER A 291 16.04 -10.88 35.96
N TRP A 292 15.12 -10.15 36.57
CA TRP A 292 15.29 -8.73 36.90
C TRP A 292 16.07 -8.52 38.18
N TYR A 293 16.17 -9.53 39.04
CA TYR A 293 16.91 -9.48 40.28
C TYR A 293 18.38 -9.89 40.05
N ASP A 294 19.28 -9.31 40.84
CA ASP A 294 20.65 -9.76 41.01
C ASP A 294 20.71 -10.92 42.02
N ASP A 295 21.89 -11.49 42.20
CA ASP A 295 22.11 -12.63 43.09
C ASP A 295 21.87 -12.28 44.59
N LYS A 296 21.66 -10.99 44.90
CA LYS A 296 21.33 -10.47 46.24
C LYS A 296 19.83 -10.13 46.37
N GLY A 297 19.00 -10.49 45.39
CA GLY A 297 17.57 -10.21 45.38
C GLY A 297 17.20 -8.75 45.13
N LYS A 298 18.14 -7.90 44.67
CA LYS A 298 17.86 -6.51 44.29
C LYS A 298 17.63 -6.38 42.80
N ILE A 299 16.72 -5.49 42.39
CA ILE A 299 16.45 -5.25 40.96
C ILE A 299 17.69 -4.65 40.29
N ARG A 300 18.12 -5.24 39.18
CA ARG A 300 19.27 -4.78 38.38
C ARG A 300 19.03 -3.36 37.86
N LYS A 301 20.09 -2.55 37.82
CA LYS A 301 20.05 -1.12 37.42
C LYS A 301 19.29 -0.86 36.10
N GLY A 302 19.37 -1.76 35.13
CA GLY A 302 18.68 -1.61 33.83
C GLY A 302 17.16 -1.84 33.83
N TYR A 303 16.59 -2.36 34.93
CA TYR A 303 15.15 -2.64 35.07
C TYR A 303 14.49 -1.83 36.19
N LYS A 304 15.26 -1.00 36.91
CA LYS A 304 14.76 -0.20 38.05
C LYS A 304 13.56 0.65 37.63
N ASP A 305 13.68 1.34 36.49
CA ASP A 305 12.66 2.24 35.95
C ASP A 305 11.62 1.52 35.06
N SER A 306 11.59 0.18 35.08
CA SER A 306 10.67 -0.64 34.27
C SER A 306 9.59 -1.33 35.10
N ARG A 307 9.64 -1.17 36.43
CA ARG A 307 8.71 -1.80 37.35
C ARG A 307 7.40 -1.01 37.37
N PRO A 308 6.24 -1.66 37.21
CA PRO A 308 4.96 -1.05 37.50
C PRO A 308 4.86 -0.64 38.97
N GLU A 309 4.30 0.53 39.24
CA GLU A 309 4.12 1.07 40.59
C GLU A 309 2.63 1.38 40.82
N ILE A 310 2.15 1.21 42.04
CA ILE A 310 0.79 1.61 42.42
C ILE A 310 0.83 3.08 42.78
N THR A 311 -0.10 3.85 42.23
CA THR A 311 -0.28 5.27 42.52
C THR A 311 -1.77 5.60 42.57
N GLU A 312 -2.13 6.65 43.29
CA GLU A 312 -3.51 7.11 43.38
C GLU A 312 -3.81 8.04 42.21
N TYR A 313 -4.85 7.75 41.45
CA TYR A 313 -5.35 8.62 40.39
C TYR A 313 -6.72 9.19 40.78
N CYS A 314 -6.89 10.49 40.59
CA CYS A 314 -8.18 11.15 40.77
C CYS A 314 -8.77 11.53 39.40
N PRO A 315 -9.85 10.86 38.93
CA PRO A 315 -10.44 11.19 37.63
C PRO A 315 -11.11 12.57 37.58
N ARG A 316 -11.56 13.10 38.74
CA ARG A 316 -12.17 14.43 38.83
C ARG A 316 -11.17 15.57 38.66
N CYS A 317 -10.00 15.44 39.28
CA CYS A 317 -8.95 16.44 39.22
C CYS A 317 -7.95 16.17 38.09
N ASN A 318 -8.07 15.01 37.42
CA ASN A 318 -7.20 14.53 36.36
C ASN A 318 -5.71 14.54 36.74
N VAL A 319 -5.40 14.16 37.97
CA VAL A 319 -4.04 14.16 38.53
C VAL A 319 -3.70 12.83 39.21
N ILE A 320 -2.44 12.43 39.06
CA ILE A 320 -1.80 11.34 39.80
C ILE A 320 -1.20 11.89 41.10
N ASN A 321 -1.17 11.07 42.16
CA ASN A 321 -0.70 11.46 43.51
C ASN A 321 -1.43 12.71 44.06
N SER A 322 -2.73 12.76 43.80
CA SER A 322 -3.56 13.91 44.15
C SER A 322 -3.72 14.09 45.66
N GLN A 323 -3.39 15.27 46.21
CA GLN A 323 -3.75 15.65 47.57
C GLN A 323 -5.21 16.12 47.72
N CYS A 324 -6.10 15.84 46.75
CA CYS A 324 -7.49 16.27 46.81
C CYS A 324 -8.35 15.42 47.78
N SER A 325 -9.54 15.91 48.14
CA SER A 325 -10.52 15.22 48.99
C SER A 325 -11.63 14.48 48.21
N CYS A 326 -11.44 14.25 46.91
CA CYS A 326 -12.45 13.63 46.04
C CYS A 326 -12.70 12.15 46.40
N SER A 327 -13.97 11.73 46.47
CA SER A 327 -14.39 10.34 46.73
C SER A 327 -14.04 9.35 45.61
N GLU A 328 -13.87 9.86 44.39
CA GLU A 328 -13.62 9.09 43.15
C GLU A 328 -12.17 8.61 42.98
N LYS A 329 -11.31 8.82 43.98
CA LYS A 329 -9.93 8.33 43.97
C LYS A 329 -9.87 6.81 43.92
N LEU A 330 -8.99 6.30 43.07
CA LEU A 330 -8.71 4.88 42.94
C LEU A 330 -7.22 4.62 42.75
N ASP A 331 -6.79 3.45 43.22
CA ASP A 331 -5.45 2.96 42.99
C ASP A 331 -5.33 2.45 41.55
N VAL A 332 -4.31 2.93 40.85
CA VAL A 332 -3.97 2.50 39.49
C VAL A 332 -2.51 2.05 39.43
N TRP A 333 -2.24 1.06 38.60
CA TRP A 333 -0.89 0.71 38.20
C TRP A 333 -0.37 1.73 37.19
N LYS A 334 0.69 2.47 37.54
CA LYS A 334 1.50 3.24 36.60
C LYS A 334 2.59 2.33 36.02
N ILE A 335 2.44 1.95 34.75
CA ILE A 335 3.38 1.10 34.02
C ILE A 335 4.25 2.00 33.12
N PRO A 336 5.58 1.97 33.27
CA PRO A 336 6.47 2.79 32.46
C PRO A 336 6.43 2.46 30.96
N TYR A 337 6.59 3.47 30.11
CA TYR A 337 6.88 3.30 28.69
C TYR A 337 8.40 3.12 28.46
N PRO A 338 8.85 2.19 27.61
CA PRO A 338 8.06 1.23 26.82
C PRO A 338 7.52 0.07 27.67
N PHE A 339 6.37 -0.51 27.29
CA PHE A 339 5.71 -1.57 28.05
C PHE A 339 6.64 -2.79 28.22
N GLN A 340 6.90 -3.21 29.46
CA GLN A 340 7.81 -4.33 29.75
C GLN A 340 7.24 -5.41 30.66
N LEU A 341 6.16 -5.17 31.39
CA LEU A 341 5.54 -6.15 32.27
C LEU A 341 4.03 -5.91 32.34
N CYS A 342 3.25 -6.95 32.10
CA CYS A 342 1.81 -6.95 32.32
C CYS A 342 1.52 -7.28 33.79
N PRO A 343 0.90 -6.39 34.58
CA PRO A 343 0.55 -6.68 35.98
C PRO A 343 -0.50 -7.78 36.14
N SER A 344 -1.36 -7.97 35.13
CA SER A 344 -2.40 -9.02 35.13
C SER A 344 -1.82 -10.42 34.86
N CYS A 345 -1.25 -10.67 33.68
CA CYS A 345 -0.74 -12.00 33.33
C CYS A 345 0.74 -12.26 33.65
N ASN A 346 1.44 -11.27 34.24
CA ASN A 346 2.87 -11.33 34.59
C ASN A 346 3.80 -11.67 33.40
N THR A 347 3.33 -11.49 32.16
CA THR A 347 4.20 -11.62 30.99
C THR A 347 5.06 -10.38 30.84
N PHE A 348 6.37 -10.60 30.65
CA PHE A 348 7.35 -9.52 30.50
C PHE A 348 7.98 -9.45 29.10
N TYR A 349 8.37 -8.28 28.65
CA TYR A 349 8.96 -8.03 27.34
C TYR A 349 10.31 -7.30 27.47
N THR A 350 11.10 -7.34 26.39
CA THR A 350 12.34 -6.56 26.29
C THR A 350 12.08 -5.25 25.54
N LYS A 351 12.90 -4.22 25.79
CA LYS A 351 12.86 -2.93 25.04
C LYS A 351 13.05 -3.09 23.52
N ARG A 352 13.55 -4.24 23.04
CA ARG A 352 13.76 -4.51 21.60
C ARG A 352 12.46 -4.79 20.83
N THR A 353 11.43 -5.26 21.52
CA THR A 353 10.11 -5.49 20.91
C THR A 353 9.38 -4.15 20.89
N GLY A 354 8.83 -3.75 19.73
CA GLY A 354 7.99 -2.56 19.64
C GLY A 354 6.63 -2.75 20.34
N GLU A 355 5.93 -1.66 20.65
CA GLU A 355 4.69 -1.70 21.44
C GLU A 355 3.57 -2.49 20.77
N TYR A 356 3.35 -2.33 19.45
CA TYR A 356 2.38 -3.13 18.69
C TYR A 356 2.66 -4.64 18.72
N GLY A 357 3.87 -5.08 19.09
CA GLY A 357 4.20 -6.49 19.30
C GLY A 357 3.85 -7.02 20.70
N LYS A 358 3.50 -6.13 21.64
CA LYS A 358 3.17 -6.44 23.05
C LYS A 358 1.70 -6.18 23.35
N LEU A 359 1.19 -5.07 22.83
CA LEU A 359 -0.17 -4.60 22.97
C LEU A 359 -0.84 -4.57 21.58
N PHE A 360 -2.16 -4.71 21.57
CA PHE A 360 -2.97 -4.48 20.37
C PHE A 360 -4.07 -3.45 20.64
N SER A 361 -4.56 -2.84 19.58
CA SER A 361 -5.76 -1.99 19.58
C SER A 361 -6.71 -2.49 18.50
N PHE A 362 -8.01 -2.22 18.66
CA PHE A 362 -9.05 -2.62 17.71
C PHE A 362 -8.91 -1.95 16.34
N ASN A 363 -8.15 -0.85 16.25
CA ASN A 363 -7.77 -0.22 14.99
C ASN A 363 -6.59 -0.86 14.27
N SER A 364 -6.06 -2.01 14.71
CA SER A 364 -4.83 -2.57 14.13
C SER A 364 -4.98 -3.30 12.79
N THR A 365 -6.20 -3.40 12.24
CA THR A 365 -6.45 -4.05 10.95
C THR A 365 -5.78 -3.31 9.80
N GLY A 366 -4.92 -4.01 9.06
CA GLY A 366 -4.24 -3.46 7.91
C GLY A 366 -5.13 -3.34 6.67
N ARG A 367 -4.94 -2.28 5.88
CA ARG A 367 -5.81 -1.96 4.72
C ARG A 367 -5.66 -2.98 3.59
N SER A 368 -4.42 -3.44 3.35
CA SER A 368 -4.14 -4.36 2.25
C SER A 368 -4.69 -5.74 2.57
N SER A 369 -4.44 -6.26 3.78
CA SER A 369 -5.04 -7.51 4.26
C SER A 369 -6.58 -7.48 4.28
N ALA A 370 -7.21 -6.39 4.71
CA ALA A 370 -8.67 -6.27 4.67
C ALA A 370 -9.22 -6.32 3.24
N THR A 371 -8.55 -5.63 2.31
CA THR A 371 -8.93 -5.63 0.89
C THR A 371 -8.77 -7.03 0.28
N ASP A 372 -7.71 -7.76 0.64
CA ASP A 372 -7.50 -9.14 0.20
C ASP A 372 -8.63 -10.07 0.63
N VAL A 373 -8.96 -10.06 1.91
CA VAL A 373 -10.04 -10.89 2.47
C VAL A 373 -11.37 -10.58 1.81
N LEU A 374 -11.72 -9.29 1.70
CA LEU A 374 -12.96 -8.87 1.02
C LEU A 374 -12.98 -9.31 -0.45
N THR A 375 -11.86 -9.22 -1.15
CA THR A 375 -11.77 -9.59 -2.57
C THR A 375 -12.00 -11.09 -2.76
N ILE A 376 -11.32 -11.92 -1.96
CA ILE A 376 -11.43 -13.38 -2.00
C ILE A 376 -12.85 -13.82 -1.64
N GLU A 377 -13.45 -13.26 -0.59
CA GLU A 377 -14.80 -13.65 -0.16
C GLU A 377 -15.88 -13.22 -1.17
N VAL A 378 -15.75 -12.04 -1.78
CA VAL A 378 -16.67 -11.63 -2.84
C VAL A 378 -16.52 -12.54 -4.08
N LEU A 379 -15.30 -12.84 -4.54
CA LEU A 379 -15.09 -13.73 -5.69
C LEU A 379 -15.62 -15.15 -5.47
N LYS A 380 -15.59 -15.67 -4.23
CA LYS A 380 -16.21 -16.97 -3.89
C LYS A 380 -17.74 -16.94 -3.98
N LYS A 381 -18.36 -15.78 -3.74
CA LYS A 381 -19.82 -15.62 -3.71
C LYS A 381 -20.43 -15.18 -5.04
N LEU A 382 -19.62 -14.67 -5.96
CA LEU A 382 -20.07 -14.31 -7.30
C LEU A 382 -20.36 -15.57 -8.15
N ASN A 383 -21.37 -15.46 -9.01
CA ASN A 383 -21.69 -16.49 -9.99
C ASN A 383 -20.50 -16.75 -10.91
N LYS A 384 -20.36 -17.99 -11.40
CA LYS A 384 -19.23 -18.48 -12.22
C LYS A 384 -18.85 -17.55 -13.38
N ASP A 385 -19.83 -17.00 -14.08
CA ASP A 385 -19.68 -16.08 -15.22
C ASP A 385 -19.36 -14.63 -14.81
N GLN A 386 -19.43 -14.31 -13.52
CA GLN A 386 -19.31 -12.97 -12.95
C GLN A 386 -18.15 -12.82 -11.96
N LYS A 387 -17.25 -13.81 -11.85
CA LYS A 387 -16.10 -13.81 -10.92
C LYS A 387 -14.98 -12.85 -11.33
N LYS A 388 -15.34 -11.58 -11.52
CA LYS A 388 -14.44 -10.48 -11.91
C LYS A 388 -14.69 -9.27 -11.02
N ILE A 389 -13.60 -8.63 -10.57
CA ILE A 389 -13.67 -7.48 -9.66
C ILE A 389 -12.69 -6.39 -10.09
N ILE A 390 -13.11 -5.15 -9.90
CA ILE A 390 -12.22 -3.98 -9.95
C ILE A 390 -12.03 -3.39 -8.56
N ILE A 391 -10.77 -3.15 -8.22
CA ILE A 391 -10.36 -2.51 -6.96
C ILE A 391 -9.83 -1.11 -7.27
N PHE A 392 -10.57 -0.08 -6.87
CA PHE A 392 -10.15 1.31 -7.02
C PHE A 392 -9.24 1.77 -5.90
N THR A 393 -8.15 2.44 -6.28
CA THR A 393 -7.18 3.09 -5.40
C THR A 393 -6.91 4.52 -5.88
N ASP A 394 -6.60 5.44 -4.98
CA ASP A 394 -6.29 6.83 -5.38
C ASP A 394 -4.82 7.08 -5.71
N ASN A 395 -3.93 6.14 -5.37
CA ASN A 395 -2.49 6.31 -5.56
C ASN A 395 -1.95 5.19 -6.46
N ARG A 396 -1.17 5.57 -7.47
CA ARG A 396 -0.59 4.64 -8.46
C ARG A 396 0.33 3.58 -7.82
N GLN A 397 1.09 3.96 -6.80
CA GLN A 397 1.98 3.03 -6.08
C GLN A 397 1.20 2.10 -5.14
N ASP A 398 0.10 2.58 -4.54
CA ASP A 398 -0.78 1.71 -3.75
C ASP A 398 -1.49 0.69 -4.66
N THR A 399 -1.73 1.02 -5.93
CA THR A 399 -2.21 0.08 -6.95
C THR A 399 -1.21 -1.06 -7.15
N ALA A 400 0.07 -0.74 -7.35
CA ALA A 400 1.13 -1.73 -7.51
C ALA A 400 1.29 -2.61 -6.26
N LEU A 401 1.24 -1.98 -5.07
CA LEU A 401 1.28 -2.68 -3.78
C LEU A 401 0.12 -3.67 -3.67
N GLN A 402 -1.13 -3.21 -3.84
CA GLN A 402 -2.31 -4.04 -3.62
C GLN A 402 -2.42 -5.18 -4.63
N ALA A 403 -2.06 -4.96 -5.90
CA ALA A 403 -2.09 -6.01 -6.91
C ALA A 403 -1.12 -7.15 -6.57
N GLU A 404 0.13 -6.82 -6.24
CA GLU A 404 1.12 -7.85 -5.91
C GLU A 404 0.94 -8.44 -4.51
N HIS A 405 0.38 -7.67 -3.56
CA HIS A 405 -0.01 -8.16 -2.25
C HIS A 405 -1.03 -9.30 -2.38
N LEU A 406 -2.09 -9.10 -3.19
CA LEU A 406 -3.08 -10.13 -3.52
C LEU A 406 -2.44 -11.36 -4.16
N ASN A 407 -1.58 -11.17 -5.17
CA ASN A 407 -0.94 -12.28 -5.88
C ASN A 407 0.00 -13.08 -4.97
N GLU A 408 0.79 -12.42 -4.13
CA GLU A 408 1.70 -13.10 -3.21
C GLU A 408 0.95 -13.82 -2.09
N PHE A 409 -0.10 -13.19 -1.55
CA PHE A 409 -1.00 -13.83 -0.59
C PHE A 409 -1.63 -15.09 -1.19
N LYS A 410 -2.15 -14.99 -2.41
CA LYS A 410 -2.68 -16.12 -3.19
C LYS A 410 -1.65 -17.25 -3.34
N ARG A 411 -0.43 -16.96 -3.82
CA ARG A 411 0.62 -17.98 -4.00
C ARG A 411 0.97 -18.69 -2.69
N ARG A 412 1.08 -17.94 -1.59
CA ARG A 412 1.36 -18.47 -0.25
C ARG A 412 0.23 -19.38 0.25
N ILE A 413 -1.03 -18.99 0.01
CA ILE A 413 -2.20 -19.80 0.36
C ILE A 413 -2.28 -21.07 -0.47
N SER A 414 -2.13 -20.97 -1.79
CA SER A 414 -2.17 -22.13 -2.69
C SER A 414 -1.14 -23.16 -2.25
N PHE A 415 0.12 -22.74 -2.03
CA PHE A 415 1.16 -23.64 -1.53
C PHE A 415 0.79 -24.32 -0.19
N ARG A 416 0.32 -23.56 0.82
CA ARG A 416 -0.03 -24.15 2.13
C ARG A 416 -1.19 -25.14 2.05
N ARG A 417 -2.16 -24.86 1.18
CA ARG A 417 -3.28 -25.74 0.91
C ARG A 417 -2.82 -27.00 0.20
N ASP A 418 -2.03 -26.87 -0.87
CA ASP A 418 -1.44 -28.00 -1.59
C ASP A 418 -0.59 -28.86 -0.68
N PHE A 419 0.18 -28.24 0.21
CA PHE A 419 0.99 -28.93 1.21
C PHE A 419 0.10 -29.70 2.21
N TYR A 420 -0.99 -29.11 2.71
CA TYR A 420 -1.94 -29.79 3.58
C TYR A 420 -2.61 -31.00 2.89
N HIS A 421 -3.11 -30.83 1.67
CA HIS A 421 -3.73 -31.93 0.93
C HIS A 421 -2.73 -33.00 0.46
N THR A 422 -1.48 -32.63 0.20
CA THR A 422 -0.39 -33.60 -0.04
C THR A 422 -0.23 -34.52 1.17
N LEU A 423 -0.29 -34.00 2.40
CA LEU A 423 -0.16 -34.82 3.61
C LEU A 423 -1.36 -35.77 3.80
N LYS A 424 -2.59 -35.31 3.50
CA LYS A 424 -3.77 -36.19 3.46
C LYS A 424 -3.60 -37.31 2.43
N TYR A 425 -3.20 -36.94 1.23
CA TYR A 425 -2.95 -37.88 0.13
C TYR A 425 -1.88 -38.93 0.48
N VAL A 426 -0.81 -38.52 1.18
CA VAL A 426 0.24 -39.45 1.67
C VAL A 426 -0.31 -40.45 2.67
N GLU A 427 -1.15 -40.00 3.61
CA GLU A 427 -1.79 -40.86 4.62
C GLU A 427 -2.83 -41.80 3.99
N GLU A 428 -3.73 -41.28 3.14
CA GLU A 428 -4.82 -42.02 2.49
C GLU A 428 -4.32 -43.08 1.50
N LYS A 429 -3.32 -42.75 0.67
CA LYS A 429 -2.72 -43.70 -0.30
C LYS A 429 -1.54 -44.48 0.27
N ASN A 430 -1.20 -44.30 1.55
CA ASN A 430 -0.05 -44.93 2.21
C ASN A 430 1.28 -44.75 1.45
N ILE A 431 1.49 -43.59 0.84
CA ILE A 431 2.67 -43.32 0.02
C ILE A 431 3.89 -43.22 0.92
N ASN A 432 4.99 -43.89 0.53
CA ASN A 432 6.19 -44.00 1.35
C ASN A 432 5.89 -44.52 2.78
N ASN A 433 4.96 -45.47 2.91
CA ASN A 433 4.45 -45.98 4.19
C ASN A 433 3.82 -44.89 5.08
N GLY A 434 3.09 -43.95 4.46
CA GLY A 434 2.42 -42.85 5.15
C GLY A 434 3.36 -41.77 5.68
N ASN A 435 4.60 -41.69 5.17
CA ASN A 435 5.63 -40.80 5.70
C ASN A 435 6.18 -39.84 4.63
N ALA A 436 6.05 -38.54 4.88
CA ALA A 436 6.73 -37.49 4.12
C ALA A 436 7.86 -36.90 4.96
N THR A 437 9.11 -36.99 4.47
CA THR A 437 10.31 -36.52 5.16
C THR A 437 10.88 -35.28 4.48
N ASP A 438 11.81 -34.59 5.14
CA ASP A 438 12.61 -33.53 4.53
C ASP A 438 13.49 -33.99 3.36
N ILE A 439 13.58 -35.29 3.03
CA ILE A 439 14.24 -35.74 1.80
C ILE A 439 13.30 -35.63 0.61
N ASN A 440 12.10 -36.18 0.72
CA ASN A 440 11.18 -36.44 -0.38
C ASN A 440 10.02 -35.43 -0.49
N ILE A 441 9.77 -34.59 0.51
CA ILE A 441 8.57 -33.73 0.56
C ILE A 441 8.34 -32.91 -0.72
N GLY A 442 9.38 -32.31 -1.31
CA GLY A 442 9.23 -31.55 -2.56
C GLY A 442 8.79 -32.39 -3.76
N LYS A 443 9.28 -33.64 -3.86
CA LYS A 443 8.84 -34.60 -4.89
C LYS A 443 7.42 -35.10 -4.61
N THR A 444 7.08 -35.31 -3.35
CA THR A 444 5.75 -35.76 -2.93
C THR A 444 4.68 -34.71 -3.21
N ILE A 445 4.97 -33.42 -2.95
CA ILE A 445 4.07 -32.32 -3.33
C ILE A 445 3.91 -32.28 -4.85
N PHE A 446 5.02 -32.36 -5.61
CA PHE A 446 4.94 -32.40 -7.08
C PHE A 446 4.09 -33.56 -7.60
N GLN A 447 4.31 -34.78 -7.08
CA GLN A 447 3.54 -35.97 -7.45
C GLN A 447 2.05 -35.80 -7.16
N TYR A 448 1.69 -35.25 -5.98
CA TYR A 448 0.30 -34.95 -5.66
C TYR A 448 -0.32 -33.97 -6.66
N LEU A 449 0.41 -32.90 -7.00
CA LEU A 449 -0.07 -31.90 -7.95
C LEU A 449 -0.26 -32.47 -9.36
N ASP A 450 0.66 -33.33 -9.80
CA ASP A 450 0.67 -33.96 -11.11
C ASP A 450 -0.48 -34.97 -11.25
N GLU A 451 -0.58 -35.93 -10.33
CA GLU A 451 -1.63 -36.97 -10.35
C GLU A 451 -3.05 -36.40 -10.28
N ASN A 452 -3.22 -35.21 -9.70
CA ASN A 452 -4.52 -34.55 -9.57
C ASN A 452 -4.78 -33.49 -10.67
N ASN A 453 -3.91 -33.35 -11.67
CA ASN A 453 -4.04 -32.36 -12.75
C ASN A 453 -4.19 -30.92 -12.24
N ILE A 454 -3.39 -30.57 -11.22
CA ILE A 454 -3.37 -29.25 -10.59
C ILE A 454 -1.97 -28.63 -10.55
N LEU A 455 -1.00 -29.17 -11.29
CA LEU A 455 0.31 -28.53 -11.48
C LEU A 455 0.12 -27.12 -12.05
N PRO A 456 0.75 -26.09 -11.44
CA PRO A 456 0.76 -24.76 -12.02
C PRO A 456 1.70 -24.70 -13.22
N ASP A 457 1.58 -23.66 -14.05
CA ASP A 457 2.51 -23.42 -15.14
C ASP A 457 3.86 -22.91 -14.60
N PHE A 458 4.72 -23.85 -14.17
CA PHE A 458 6.02 -23.54 -13.56
C PHE A 458 7.12 -23.25 -14.59
N GLN A 459 6.90 -23.53 -15.87
CA GLN A 459 7.89 -23.38 -16.94
C GLN A 459 7.81 -22.00 -17.60
N LYS A 460 8.94 -21.48 -18.09
CA LYS A 460 8.94 -20.25 -18.90
C LYS A 460 8.57 -20.55 -20.35
N LEU A 461 7.93 -19.58 -21.01
CA LEU A 461 7.51 -19.67 -22.41
C LEU A 461 8.71 -19.98 -23.34
N GLU A 462 9.85 -19.32 -23.13
CA GLU A 462 11.08 -19.49 -23.92
C GLU A 462 11.62 -20.94 -23.86
N GLU A 463 11.40 -21.65 -22.75
CA GLU A 463 11.83 -23.05 -22.60
C GLU A 463 10.83 -24.04 -23.20
N LYS A 464 9.54 -23.67 -23.32
CA LYS A 464 8.51 -24.48 -24.00
C LYS A 464 8.71 -24.51 -25.52
N GLU A 465 9.38 -23.50 -26.07
CA GLU A 465 9.67 -23.34 -27.50
C GLU A 465 11.04 -23.92 -27.91
N ASP A 466 11.86 -24.43 -26.96
CA ASP A 466 13.11 -25.14 -27.28
C ASP A 466 12.81 -26.54 -27.84
N GLU A 467 12.59 -26.63 -29.16
CA GLU A 467 12.32 -27.88 -29.90
C GLU A 467 13.42 -28.94 -29.74
N PHE A 468 14.64 -28.55 -29.33
CA PHE A 468 15.80 -29.44 -29.22
C PHE A 468 16.05 -29.98 -27.81
N GLY A 469 15.30 -29.52 -26.79
CA GLY A 469 15.30 -30.09 -25.44
C GLY A 469 16.67 -30.10 -24.74
N LEU A 470 17.55 -29.13 -25.05
CA LEU A 470 18.92 -29.09 -24.52
C LEU A 470 18.98 -28.58 -23.06
N GLY A 471 17.88 -28.03 -22.55
CA GLY A 471 17.72 -27.60 -21.16
C GLY A 471 17.55 -28.73 -20.15
N THR A 472 17.93 -28.49 -18.89
CA THR A 472 17.60 -29.43 -17.79
C THR A 472 16.10 -29.34 -17.51
N PRO A 473 15.35 -30.44 -17.31
CA PRO A 473 13.92 -30.37 -17.02
C PRO A 473 13.65 -29.47 -15.79
N PRO A 474 12.80 -28.43 -15.91
CA PRO A 474 12.52 -27.48 -14.83
C PRO A 474 11.88 -28.15 -13.60
N GLU A 475 11.38 -29.38 -13.73
CA GLU A 475 10.84 -30.21 -12.65
C GLU A 475 11.82 -30.39 -11.48
N LYS A 476 13.10 -30.60 -11.77
CA LYS A 476 14.11 -30.78 -10.72
C LYS A 476 14.27 -29.51 -9.89
N GLU A 477 14.20 -28.35 -10.54
CA GLU A 477 14.29 -27.06 -9.87
C GLU A 477 12.99 -26.75 -9.13
N TYR A 478 11.85 -27.08 -9.72
CA TYR A 478 10.56 -26.86 -9.09
C TYR A 478 10.35 -27.74 -7.84
N THR A 479 10.72 -29.02 -7.90
CA THR A 479 10.72 -29.91 -6.72
C THR A 479 11.68 -29.42 -5.63
N ALA A 480 12.84 -28.88 -5.99
CA ALA A 480 13.78 -28.26 -5.04
C ALA A 480 13.19 -26.97 -4.42
N PHE A 481 12.46 -26.18 -5.19
CA PHE A 481 11.76 -24.99 -4.73
C PHE A 481 10.62 -25.35 -3.77
N LEU A 482 9.77 -26.33 -4.10
CA LEU A 482 8.71 -26.84 -3.21
C LEU A 482 9.28 -27.37 -1.89
N LYS A 483 10.41 -28.09 -1.96
CA LYS A 483 11.15 -28.54 -0.77
C LYS A 483 11.63 -27.37 0.09
N PHE A 484 12.18 -26.33 -0.53
CA PHE A 484 12.58 -25.11 0.17
C PHE A 484 11.40 -24.42 0.85
N LEU A 485 10.24 -24.33 0.18
CA LEU A 485 9.03 -23.74 0.75
C LEU A 485 8.52 -24.54 1.95
N ALA A 486 8.43 -25.87 1.86
CA ALA A 486 7.97 -26.73 2.95
C ALA A 486 8.87 -26.64 4.19
N LEU A 487 10.20 -26.61 3.97
CA LEU A 487 11.16 -26.45 5.07
C LEU A 487 11.17 -25.02 5.64
N SER A 488 10.91 -24.00 4.82
CA SER A 488 10.82 -22.62 5.29
C SER A 488 9.54 -22.38 6.10
N ASP A 489 8.44 -23.03 5.76
CA ASP A 489 7.15 -22.88 6.46
C ASP A 489 7.20 -23.39 7.92
N ILE A 490 8.08 -24.37 8.23
CA ILE A 490 8.30 -24.88 9.61
C ILE A 490 9.37 -24.11 10.40
N ILE A 491 9.99 -23.09 9.80
CA ILE A 491 10.89 -22.17 10.49
C ILE A 491 10.06 -21.07 11.14
N HIS A 492 10.44 -20.64 12.34
CA HIS A 492 9.67 -19.61 13.05
C HIS A 492 9.70 -18.27 12.29
N SER A 493 8.52 -17.84 11.83
CA SER A 493 8.33 -16.52 11.24
C SER A 493 8.40 -15.42 12.30
N ARG A 494 9.04 -14.30 11.96
CA ARG A 494 9.07 -13.10 12.81
C ARG A 494 7.82 -12.25 12.66
N TYR A 495 6.98 -12.53 11.66
CA TYR A 495 5.74 -11.82 11.42
C TYR A 495 4.61 -12.48 12.20
N PHE A 496 3.88 -11.68 12.98
CA PHE A 496 2.76 -12.17 13.79
C PHE A 496 1.60 -12.67 12.94
N LEU A 497 1.30 -11.96 11.83
CA LEU A 497 0.22 -12.26 10.89
C LEU A 497 0.50 -13.46 9.98
N ASP A 498 1.73 -13.97 9.97
CA ASP A 498 2.07 -15.14 9.16
C ASP A 498 1.60 -16.43 9.87
N ILE A 499 0.37 -16.83 9.58
CA ILE A 499 -0.29 -18.01 10.14
C ILE A 499 -0.05 -19.23 9.25
N ASN A 500 0.90 -20.09 9.63
CA ASN A 500 1.24 -21.32 8.91
C ASN A 500 0.42 -22.54 9.40
N LEU A 501 0.59 -23.69 8.74
CA LEU A 501 -0.14 -24.92 9.10
C LEU A 501 0.18 -25.39 10.52
N GLU A 502 1.42 -25.23 10.98
CA GLU A 502 1.85 -25.65 12.32
C GLU A 502 1.21 -24.79 13.42
N LYS A 503 1.04 -23.46 13.20
CA LYS A 503 0.42 -22.51 14.14
C LYS A 503 -1.10 -22.69 14.30
N LEU A 504 -1.75 -23.23 13.28
CA LEU A 504 -3.17 -23.61 13.31
C LEU A 504 -3.40 -25.00 13.92
N GLY A 505 -2.32 -25.75 14.14
CA GLY A 505 -2.40 -27.14 14.57
C GLY A 505 -2.86 -28.09 13.47
N LEU A 506 -2.70 -27.74 12.18
CA LEU A 506 -2.99 -28.63 11.05
C LEU A 506 -1.80 -29.53 10.68
N LEU A 507 -0.58 -29.07 10.97
CA LEU A 507 0.67 -29.78 10.70
C LEU A 507 1.34 -30.20 12.01
N LYS A 508 1.74 -31.48 12.07
CA LYS A 508 2.53 -32.07 13.16
C LYS A 508 3.92 -32.43 12.62
N ILE A 509 4.96 -31.99 13.34
CA ILE A 509 6.34 -32.37 13.03
C ILE A 509 6.81 -33.46 13.99
N GLU A 510 7.36 -34.53 13.45
CA GLU A 510 8.00 -35.60 14.21
C GLU A 510 9.45 -35.78 13.77
N TYR A 511 10.23 -36.50 14.57
CA TYR A 511 11.62 -36.80 14.27
C TYR A 511 11.84 -38.29 14.10
N VAL A 512 12.33 -38.69 12.93
CA VAL A 512 12.47 -40.11 12.55
C VAL A 512 13.42 -40.83 13.52
N GLY A 513 12.86 -41.81 14.25
CA GLY A 513 13.58 -42.66 15.19
C GLY A 513 13.76 -42.06 16.59
N LEU A 514 13.12 -40.92 16.92
CA LEU A 514 13.28 -40.27 18.22
C LEU A 514 12.81 -41.16 19.38
N ASP A 515 11.65 -41.82 19.26
CA ASP A 515 11.16 -42.73 20.31
C ASP A 515 12.12 -43.93 20.54
N LYS A 516 12.76 -44.42 19.47
CA LYS A 516 13.79 -45.47 19.58
C LYS A 516 15.03 -44.95 20.29
N LEU A 517 15.48 -43.74 19.97
CA LEU A 517 16.64 -43.12 20.61
C LEU A 517 16.41 -42.94 22.12
N THR A 518 15.23 -42.46 22.53
CA THR A 518 14.90 -42.21 23.94
C THR A 518 14.86 -43.48 24.78
N LYS A 519 14.57 -44.63 24.16
CA LYS A 519 14.61 -45.97 24.77
C LYS A 519 16.00 -46.60 24.77
N SER A 520 16.91 -46.11 23.92
CA SER A 520 18.22 -46.71 23.76
C SER A 520 19.18 -46.39 24.91
N ASN A 521 20.13 -47.30 25.14
CA ASN A 521 21.19 -47.18 26.13
C ASN A 521 22.02 -45.89 25.95
N TYR A 522 22.13 -45.38 24.72
CA TYR A 522 22.81 -44.10 24.44
C TYR A 522 22.23 -42.92 25.23
N ILE A 523 20.93 -42.93 25.52
CA ILE A 523 20.24 -41.87 26.28
C ILE A 523 19.93 -42.32 27.70
N SER A 524 19.42 -43.55 27.90
CA SER A 524 19.02 -44.01 29.23
C SER A 524 20.17 -44.11 30.23
N ASP A 525 21.38 -44.40 29.73
CA ASP A 525 22.55 -44.65 30.60
C ASP A 525 23.25 -43.35 31.01
N LEU A 526 22.89 -42.22 30.39
CA LEU A 526 23.41 -40.91 30.77
C LEU A 526 23.03 -40.61 32.23
N PRO A 527 23.98 -40.23 33.11
CA PRO A 527 23.74 -40.11 34.55
C PRO A 527 22.55 -39.22 34.93
N PHE A 528 22.28 -38.17 34.16
CA PHE A 528 21.20 -37.22 34.39
C PHE A 528 19.82 -37.67 33.86
N PHE A 529 19.74 -38.78 33.13
CA PHE A 529 18.49 -39.38 32.65
C PHE A 529 18.09 -40.68 33.35
N LYS A 530 18.96 -41.28 34.17
CA LYS A 530 18.68 -42.56 34.85
C LYS A 530 17.37 -42.59 35.63
N ASN A 531 16.98 -41.47 36.23
CA ASN A 531 15.75 -41.35 37.04
C ASN A 531 14.58 -40.69 36.29
N ARG A 532 14.66 -40.56 34.96
CA ARG A 532 13.63 -39.91 34.14
C ARG A 532 12.85 -40.93 33.31
N SER A 533 11.54 -40.73 33.20
CA SER A 533 10.68 -41.56 32.37
C SER A 533 11.06 -41.46 30.88
N GLU A 534 10.56 -42.38 30.06
CA GLU A 534 10.73 -42.31 28.60
C GLU A 534 10.18 -41.00 28.03
N GLU A 535 9.00 -40.58 28.50
CA GLU A 535 8.32 -39.38 28.04
C GLU A 535 9.08 -38.10 28.42
N GLU A 536 9.67 -38.08 29.62
CA GLU A 536 10.54 -36.98 30.04
C GLU A 536 11.81 -36.90 29.17
N ARG A 537 12.47 -38.03 28.90
CA ARG A 537 13.62 -38.06 27.99
C ARG A 537 13.25 -37.56 26.59
N TYR A 538 12.08 -37.97 26.10
CA TYR A 538 11.54 -37.55 24.82
C TYR A 538 11.35 -36.04 24.75
N ASP A 539 10.67 -35.44 25.73
CA ASP A 539 10.36 -34.00 25.73
C ASP A 539 11.62 -33.13 25.75
N TYR A 540 12.63 -33.51 26.54
CA TYR A 540 13.87 -32.76 26.60
C TYR A 540 14.63 -32.76 25.26
N ILE A 541 14.82 -33.95 24.67
CA ILE A 541 15.54 -34.10 23.40
C ILE A 541 14.76 -33.44 22.26
N ARG A 542 13.44 -33.64 22.23
CA ARG A 542 12.56 -32.97 21.28
C ARG A 542 12.69 -31.45 21.38
N GLY A 543 12.71 -30.89 22.60
CA GLY A 543 12.88 -29.46 22.83
C GLY A 543 14.17 -28.90 22.21
N ILE A 544 15.27 -29.65 22.24
CA ILE A 544 16.53 -29.29 21.57
C ILE A 544 16.33 -29.27 20.05
N LEU A 545 15.77 -30.35 19.47
CA LEU A 545 15.54 -30.44 18.03
C LEU A 545 14.60 -29.35 17.51
N ASP A 546 13.52 -29.05 18.23
CA ASP A 546 12.61 -27.96 17.89
C ASP A 546 13.28 -26.57 17.95
N ILE A 547 14.19 -26.35 18.92
CA ILE A 547 15.01 -25.12 18.96
C ILE A 547 15.91 -25.03 17.72
N PHE A 548 16.52 -26.12 17.26
CA PHE A 548 17.31 -26.13 16.03
C PHE A 548 16.43 -25.82 14.81
N ARG A 549 15.32 -26.55 14.65
CA ARG A 549 14.35 -26.42 13.55
C ARG A 549 13.79 -25.00 13.44
N TRP A 550 13.25 -24.44 14.52
CA TRP A 550 12.67 -23.09 14.50
C TRP A 550 13.68 -21.98 14.23
N ASN A 551 14.96 -22.20 14.49
CA ASN A 551 16.01 -21.25 14.11
C ASN A 551 16.53 -21.48 12.69
N GLY A 552 16.04 -22.46 11.94
CA GLY A 552 16.49 -22.79 10.58
C GLY A 552 17.78 -23.61 10.53
N ALA A 553 18.19 -24.26 11.64
CA ALA A 553 19.38 -25.12 11.66
C ALA A 553 19.06 -26.52 11.12
N ILE A 554 18.66 -26.57 9.86
CA ILE A 554 18.27 -27.79 9.12
C ILE A 554 19.35 -28.09 8.08
N GLY A 555 19.93 -29.29 8.17
CA GLY A 555 20.98 -29.77 7.29
C GLY A 555 20.41 -30.22 5.96
N ASN A 556 20.06 -29.26 5.11
CA ASN A 556 19.55 -29.53 3.77
C ASN A 556 20.23 -28.67 2.71
N LYS A 557 20.56 -29.28 1.57
CA LYS A 557 21.23 -28.59 0.45
C LYS A 557 20.43 -27.42 -0.10
N VAL A 558 19.11 -27.38 0.05
CA VAL A 558 18.30 -26.23 -0.43
C VAL A 558 18.66 -24.92 0.28
N PHE A 559 19.25 -24.98 1.49
CA PHE A 559 19.74 -23.80 2.22
C PHE A 559 21.21 -23.44 1.92
N ASP A 560 21.84 -24.11 0.95
CA ASP A 560 23.18 -23.75 0.46
C ASP A 560 23.07 -22.69 -0.63
N ASN A 561 23.84 -21.60 -0.49
CA ASN A 561 23.84 -20.45 -1.41
C ASN A 561 22.42 -19.99 -1.77
N THR A 562 21.50 -19.93 -0.79
CA THR A 562 20.06 -19.74 -1.03
C THR A 562 19.75 -18.45 -1.77
N VAL A 563 20.54 -17.39 -1.55
CA VAL A 563 20.38 -16.13 -2.30
C VAL A 563 20.63 -16.36 -3.79
N GLN A 564 21.69 -17.09 -4.13
CA GLN A 564 22.01 -17.43 -5.52
C GLN A 564 20.96 -18.39 -6.09
N LYS A 565 20.60 -19.46 -5.38
CA LYS A 565 19.58 -20.42 -5.83
C LYS A 565 18.23 -19.77 -6.11
N TYR A 566 17.83 -18.82 -5.28
CA TYR A 566 16.58 -18.12 -5.50
C TYR A 566 16.65 -17.21 -6.74
N GLU A 567 17.82 -16.62 -7.04
CA GLU A 567 18.04 -15.92 -8.31
C GLU A 567 18.04 -16.90 -9.49
N GLU A 568 18.64 -18.09 -9.37
CA GLU A 568 18.59 -19.17 -10.38
C GLU A 568 17.15 -19.66 -10.61
N TRP A 569 16.34 -19.80 -9.55
CA TRP A 569 14.92 -20.13 -9.69
C TRP A 569 14.13 -19.04 -10.39
N LYS A 570 14.43 -17.76 -10.17
CA LYS A 570 13.84 -16.67 -10.98
C LYS A 570 14.22 -16.75 -12.45
N GLU A 571 15.40 -17.29 -12.76
CA GLU A 571 15.85 -17.48 -14.13
C GLU A 571 15.17 -18.65 -14.82
N LYS A 572 14.90 -19.75 -14.11
CA LYS A 572 14.37 -21.00 -14.68
C LYS A 572 12.86 -21.21 -14.51
N LEU A 573 12.26 -20.67 -13.44
CA LEU A 573 10.85 -20.88 -13.13
C LEU A 573 10.00 -19.68 -13.54
N ASN A 574 8.73 -19.94 -13.85
CA ASN A 574 7.74 -18.90 -14.10
C ASN A 574 7.58 -18.00 -12.85
N GLU A 575 7.57 -16.69 -13.04
CA GLU A 575 7.44 -15.75 -11.93
C GLU A 575 6.10 -15.86 -11.17
N GLU A 576 5.06 -16.39 -11.81
CA GLU A 576 3.73 -16.52 -11.22
C GLU A 576 3.64 -17.61 -10.14
N ILE A 577 4.67 -18.46 -9.99
CA ILE A 577 4.79 -19.42 -8.88
C ILE A 577 5.78 -18.99 -7.79
N LEU A 578 6.55 -17.93 -8.02
CA LEU A 578 7.61 -17.51 -7.11
C LEU A 578 7.06 -16.57 -6.02
N PHE A 579 7.32 -16.91 -4.76
CA PHE A 579 7.00 -16.08 -3.61
C PHE A 579 8.02 -16.30 -2.47
N ASP A 580 8.01 -15.40 -1.49
CA ASP A 580 8.93 -15.41 -0.35
C ASP A 580 8.12 -15.64 0.94
N ILE A 581 8.43 -16.70 1.69
CA ILE A 581 7.84 -16.91 3.02
C ILE A 581 8.46 -15.96 4.04
N ASN A 582 9.80 -15.80 4.03
CA ASN A 582 10.49 -14.80 4.85
C ASN A 582 11.93 -14.57 4.39
N LYS A 583 12.38 -13.31 4.29
CA LYS A 583 13.78 -13.00 3.98
C LYS A 583 14.81 -13.51 5.00
N ALA A 584 14.40 -13.76 6.24
CA ALA A 584 15.28 -14.37 7.23
C ALA A 584 15.57 -15.86 6.95
N HIS A 585 14.77 -16.51 6.10
CA HIS A 585 14.92 -17.94 5.77
C HIS A 585 15.96 -18.21 4.67
N TYR A 586 16.52 -17.16 4.04
CA TYR A 586 17.68 -17.30 3.14
C TYR A 586 19.02 -17.47 3.88
N GLU A 587 19.02 -17.30 5.21
CA GLU A 587 20.22 -17.44 6.03
C GLU A 587 20.50 -18.92 6.32
N LYS A 588 21.75 -19.37 6.12
CA LYS A 588 22.16 -20.72 6.55
C LYS A 588 22.50 -20.65 8.04
N VAL A 589 21.77 -21.39 8.87
CA VAL A 589 21.93 -21.32 10.34
C VAL A 589 22.60 -22.58 10.86
N GLY A 590 23.59 -22.42 11.74
CA GLY A 590 24.29 -23.53 12.37
C GLY A 590 24.64 -23.25 13.83
N TYR A 591 24.75 -24.31 14.62
CA TYR A 591 25.10 -24.26 16.03
C TYR A 591 26.56 -24.67 16.27
N SER A 592 27.34 -23.83 16.92
CA SER A 592 28.74 -24.13 17.24
C SER A 592 28.91 -24.50 18.71
N MET A 593 29.75 -25.52 18.97
CA MET A 593 30.28 -25.84 20.30
C MET A 593 31.31 -24.80 20.75
N GLU A 594 31.97 -24.14 19.80
CA GLU A 594 33.05 -23.20 20.06
C GLU A 594 32.63 -21.73 19.93
N LYS A 595 33.52 -20.82 20.34
CA LYS A 595 33.31 -19.38 20.25
C LYS A 595 33.38 -18.90 18.80
N ALA A 596 32.23 -18.80 18.15
CA ALA A 596 32.11 -18.30 16.78
C ALA A 596 31.63 -16.82 16.68
N PRO A 597 31.85 -16.12 15.55
CA PRO A 597 31.28 -14.80 15.26
C PRO A 597 29.76 -14.86 15.14
N LYS A 598 29.02 -13.76 15.40
CA LYS A 598 27.54 -13.77 15.32
C LYS A 598 27.00 -13.98 13.90
N LYS A 599 27.69 -13.40 12.91
CA LYS A 599 27.35 -13.47 11.49
C LYS A 599 28.63 -13.56 10.70
N TYR A 600 28.58 -14.30 9.61
CA TYR A 600 29.66 -14.38 8.65
C TYR A 600 29.07 -14.27 7.25
N HIS A 601 29.70 -13.45 6.43
CA HIS A 601 29.36 -13.32 5.01
C HIS A 601 30.38 -14.14 4.22
N GLU A 602 29.95 -15.28 3.73
CA GLU A 602 30.64 -15.94 2.63
C GLU A 602 30.17 -15.27 1.33
N LYS A 603 31.01 -15.20 0.28
CA LYS A 603 30.82 -14.37 -0.95
C LYS A 603 29.35 -14.23 -1.41
N GLN A 604 28.54 -15.30 -1.30
CA GLN A 604 27.12 -15.34 -1.70
C GLN A 604 26.17 -15.97 -0.68
N GLN A 605 26.61 -16.27 0.56
CA GLN A 605 25.76 -16.87 1.60
C GLN A 605 25.99 -16.17 2.94
N ARG A 606 24.89 -15.81 3.59
CA ARG A 606 24.93 -15.31 4.96
C ARG A 606 24.78 -16.49 5.92
N ILE A 607 25.83 -16.74 6.70
CA ILE A 607 25.85 -17.79 7.72
C ILE A 607 25.60 -17.15 9.09
N VAL A 608 24.60 -17.66 9.80
CA VAL A 608 24.26 -17.22 11.16
C VAL A 608 24.70 -18.29 12.14
N PHE A 609 25.55 -17.89 13.07
CA PHE A 609 26.08 -18.77 14.10
C PHE A 609 25.23 -18.60 15.34
N LYS A 610 24.78 -19.73 15.85
CA LYS A 610 24.22 -19.83 17.18
C LYS A 610 25.22 -20.58 18.04
N ARG A 611 25.38 -20.16 19.29
CA ARG A 611 26.19 -20.91 20.25
C ARG A 611 25.32 -21.94 20.93
N ILE A 612 25.87 -23.12 21.15
CA ILE A 612 25.23 -24.19 21.91
C ILE A 612 25.26 -23.79 23.38
N SER A 613 26.46 -23.67 23.94
CA SER A 613 26.73 -23.40 25.35
C SER A 613 27.23 -21.97 25.57
N TRP A 614 26.33 -21.10 26.05
CA TRP A 614 26.69 -19.80 26.63
C TRP A 614 25.60 -19.40 27.63
N HIS A 615 25.93 -18.62 28.65
CA HIS A 615 25.06 -18.32 29.79
C HIS A 615 23.65 -17.79 29.44
N ASN A 616 23.45 -17.31 28.21
CA ASN A 616 22.21 -16.72 27.72
C ASN A 616 21.63 -17.39 26.45
N THR A 617 22.11 -18.56 26.01
CA THR A 617 21.56 -19.24 24.82
C THR A 617 20.19 -19.85 25.11
N VAL A 618 19.36 -20.01 24.06
CA VAL A 618 18.02 -20.64 24.21
C VAL A 618 18.16 -22.09 24.68
N LEU A 619 19.16 -22.82 24.19
CA LEU A 619 19.43 -24.20 24.57
C LEU A 619 19.82 -24.33 26.04
N ILE A 620 20.74 -23.50 26.55
CA ILE A 620 21.11 -23.52 27.97
C ILE A 620 19.92 -23.15 28.85
N ASN A 621 19.15 -22.12 28.48
CA ASN A 621 17.96 -21.76 29.23
C ASN A 621 16.91 -22.88 29.21
N TRP A 622 16.77 -23.60 28.10
CA TRP A 622 15.91 -24.78 28.02
C TRP A 622 16.39 -25.87 28.99
N THR A 623 17.69 -26.20 29.00
CA THR A 623 18.26 -27.19 29.92
C THR A 623 18.09 -26.79 31.39
N LYS A 624 18.39 -25.54 31.74
CA LYS A 624 18.17 -25.01 33.09
C LYS A 624 16.71 -25.14 33.51
N LYS A 625 15.79 -24.73 32.63
CA LYS A 625 14.34 -24.78 32.89
C LYS A 625 13.84 -26.22 33.04
N TYR A 626 14.28 -27.13 32.17
CA TYR A 626 13.85 -28.53 32.16
C TYR A 626 14.29 -29.28 33.41
N PHE A 627 15.54 -29.12 33.82
CA PHE A 627 16.10 -29.80 34.99
C PHE A 627 15.94 -29.02 36.29
N SER A 628 15.40 -27.80 36.26
CA SER A 628 15.35 -26.88 37.40
C SER A 628 16.74 -26.64 38.03
N ILE A 629 17.72 -26.33 37.18
CA ILE A 629 19.13 -26.09 37.57
C ILE A 629 19.51 -24.64 37.28
N ASP A 630 20.02 -23.94 38.29
CA ASP A 630 20.50 -22.56 38.13
C ASP A 630 21.99 -22.46 37.71
N ASP A 631 22.77 -23.50 38.03
CA ASP A 631 24.19 -23.60 37.68
C ASP A 631 24.40 -23.70 36.16
N PHE A 632 25.21 -22.78 35.62
CA PHE A 632 25.55 -22.77 34.20
C PHE A 632 26.44 -23.94 33.79
N GLU A 633 27.44 -24.32 34.58
CA GLU A 633 28.41 -25.35 34.17
C GLU A 633 27.73 -26.73 34.16
N LYS A 634 26.88 -27.03 35.15
CA LYS A 634 26.07 -28.26 35.13
C LYS A 634 25.11 -28.31 33.94
N ALA A 635 24.39 -27.23 33.66
CA ALA A 635 23.48 -27.17 32.51
C ALA A 635 24.24 -27.29 31.18
N LYS A 636 25.43 -26.70 31.10
CA LYS A 636 26.33 -26.82 29.94
C LYS A 636 26.79 -28.26 29.76
N GLU A 637 27.26 -28.94 30.81
CA GLU A 637 27.70 -30.33 30.73
C GLU A 637 26.58 -31.25 30.23
N ILE A 638 25.37 -31.12 30.79
CA ILE A 638 24.19 -31.90 30.37
C ILE A 638 23.89 -31.66 28.89
N LEU A 639 23.85 -30.39 28.46
CA LEU A 639 23.56 -30.03 27.09
C LEU A 639 24.62 -30.55 26.12
N GLU A 640 25.91 -30.33 26.41
CA GLU A 640 27.02 -30.74 25.54
C GLU A 640 27.07 -32.25 25.37
N LYS A 641 26.96 -33.03 26.47
CA LYS A 641 26.86 -34.50 26.39
C LYS A 641 25.65 -34.96 25.58
N THR A 642 24.49 -34.31 25.75
CA THR A 642 23.30 -34.64 24.95
C THR A 642 23.53 -34.36 23.46
N ILE A 643 24.15 -33.23 23.12
CA ILE A 643 24.47 -32.88 21.72
C ILE A 643 25.48 -33.86 21.12
N GLU A 644 26.50 -34.27 21.87
CA GLU A 644 27.46 -35.32 21.45
C GLU A 644 26.75 -36.63 21.17
N THR A 645 25.82 -37.06 22.03
CA THR A 645 25.00 -38.25 21.78
C THR A 645 24.12 -38.09 20.54
N LEU A 646 23.48 -36.93 20.34
CA LEU A 646 22.68 -36.67 19.14
C LEU A 646 23.51 -36.67 17.86
N LYS A 647 24.78 -36.27 17.94
CA LYS A 647 25.75 -36.36 16.85
C LYS A 647 26.15 -37.82 16.60
N ALA A 648 26.54 -38.56 17.64
CA ALA A 648 26.92 -39.97 17.54
C ALA A 648 25.79 -40.85 16.98
N THR A 649 24.54 -40.56 17.37
CA THR A 649 23.32 -41.25 16.90
C THR A 649 22.74 -40.66 15.61
N GLN A 650 23.48 -39.77 14.94
CA GLN A 650 23.17 -39.25 13.62
C GLN A 650 21.86 -38.43 13.53
N PHE A 651 21.39 -37.83 14.62
CA PHE A 651 20.32 -36.83 14.60
C PHE A 651 20.82 -35.44 14.19
N LEU A 652 22.09 -35.14 14.51
CA LEU A 652 22.77 -33.93 14.09
C LEU A 652 23.90 -34.28 13.11
N SER A 653 24.17 -33.36 12.18
CA SER A 653 25.27 -33.43 11.22
C SER A 653 26.12 -32.17 11.26
N ASP A 654 27.42 -32.34 11.04
CA ASP A 654 28.38 -31.24 10.90
C ASP A 654 28.33 -30.61 9.51
N PHE A 655 28.55 -29.30 9.44
CA PHE A 655 28.97 -28.61 8.23
C PHE A 655 30.04 -27.57 8.55
N TRP A 656 30.99 -27.40 7.64
CA TRP A 656 32.14 -26.53 7.82
C TRP A 656 32.02 -25.26 6.99
N THR A 657 32.45 -24.12 7.55
CA THR A 657 32.51 -22.85 6.81
C THR A 657 33.82 -22.73 6.02
N LYS A 658 33.81 -22.15 4.81
CA LYS A 658 35.02 -22.15 3.95
C LYS A 658 36.20 -21.31 4.46
N ARG A 659 35.97 -20.19 5.16
CA ARG A 659 37.06 -19.39 5.77
C ARG A 659 37.09 -19.59 7.28
N LYS A 660 38.28 -19.72 7.86
CA LYS A 660 38.54 -20.03 9.29
C LYS A 660 37.98 -21.37 9.79
N SER A 661 37.35 -22.18 8.93
CA SER A 661 36.90 -23.56 9.19
C SER A 661 36.19 -23.76 10.54
N TYR A 662 35.10 -23.03 10.78
CA TYR A 662 34.24 -23.31 11.93
C TYR A 662 33.39 -24.54 11.65
N ASN A 663 33.30 -25.44 12.64
CA ASN A 663 32.34 -26.54 12.64
C ASN A 663 30.99 -26.10 13.22
N LEU A 664 29.91 -26.41 12.50
CA LEU A 664 28.54 -26.09 12.86
C LEU A 664 27.63 -27.31 12.74
N LEU A 665 26.71 -27.44 13.70
CA LEU A 665 25.73 -28.51 13.79
C LEU A 665 24.37 -28.06 13.26
N GLN A 666 23.72 -28.96 12.53
CA GLN A 666 22.34 -28.84 12.05
C GLN A 666 21.62 -30.17 12.24
N ILE A 667 20.28 -30.17 12.20
CA ILE A 667 19.49 -31.40 12.13
C ILE A 667 19.86 -32.13 10.83
N ARG A 668 20.21 -33.41 10.91
CA ARG A 668 20.60 -34.20 9.74
C ARG A 668 19.42 -34.36 8.77
N GLU A 669 19.70 -34.30 7.46
CA GLU A 669 18.71 -34.59 6.42
C GLU A 669 18.04 -35.96 6.62
N GLY A 670 16.72 -36.03 6.45
CA GLY A 670 15.92 -37.25 6.61
C GLY A 670 15.38 -37.46 8.02
N LYS A 671 15.70 -36.58 8.98
CA LYS A 671 15.21 -36.68 10.36
C LYS A 671 13.90 -35.95 10.59
N ILE A 672 13.48 -35.03 9.73
CA ILE A 672 12.24 -34.28 9.91
C ILE A 672 11.11 -35.01 9.19
N LEU A 673 10.04 -35.32 9.91
CA LEU A 673 8.86 -36.00 9.40
C LEU A 673 7.65 -35.07 9.48
N PHE A 674 6.96 -34.90 8.36
CA PHE A 674 5.73 -34.13 8.23
C PHE A 674 4.53 -35.06 8.36
N LYS A 675 3.63 -34.75 9.30
CA LYS A 675 2.38 -35.50 9.50
C LYS A 675 1.18 -34.56 9.59
N LEU A 676 0.04 -35.06 9.15
CA LEU A 676 -1.24 -34.44 9.45
C LEU A 676 -1.47 -34.47 10.96
N ASN A 677 -2.02 -33.39 11.52
CA ASN A 677 -2.46 -33.40 12.90
C ASN A 677 -3.95 -33.76 12.97
N ASN A 678 -4.24 -34.99 13.39
CA ASN A 678 -5.61 -35.48 13.58
C ASN A 678 -6.14 -35.23 15.00
N ASP A 679 -5.31 -34.68 15.89
CA ASP A 679 -5.67 -34.39 17.28
C ASP A 679 -6.61 -33.17 17.35
N THR A 680 -7.66 -33.22 18.18
CA THR A 680 -8.60 -32.07 18.38
C THR A 680 -7.98 -30.91 19.16
N GLN A 681 -6.89 -31.20 19.89
CA GLN A 681 -6.15 -30.27 20.73
C GLN A 681 -4.65 -30.36 20.48
N TYR A 682 -3.95 -29.24 20.65
CA TYR A 682 -2.50 -29.18 20.60
C TYR A 682 -1.95 -28.16 21.61
N LEU A 683 -0.69 -28.34 22.02
CA LEU A 683 -0.04 -27.42 22.95
C LEU A 683 0.49 -26.21 22.20
N LYS A 684 0.21 -25.01 22.71
CA LYS A 684 0.67 -23.74 22.15
C LYS A 684 1.18 -22.82 23.24
N CYS A 685 2.25 -22.09 22.95
CA CYS A 685 2.68 -21.00 23.82
C CYS A 685 1.87 -19.73 23.50
N PRO A 686 1.14 -19.14 24.47
CA PRO A 686 0.33 -17.94 24.22
C PRO A 686 1.17 -16.69 23.89
N LYS A 687 2.46 -16.68 24.26
CA LYS A 687 3.37 -15.55 24.03
C LYS A 687 4.04 -15.56 22.65
N CYS A 688 4.64 -16.69 22.25
CA CYS A 688 5.39 -16.78 20.99
C CYS A 688 4.67 -17.55 19.89
N SER A 689 3.45 -18.04 20.18
CA SER A 689 2.59 -18.80 19.26
C SER A 689 3.21 -20.08 18.71
N ARG A 690 4.32 -20.56 19.30
CA ARG A 690 4.93 -21.85 18.93
C ARG A 690 4.05 -22.99 19.45
N THR A 691 3.94 -24.02 18.64
CA THR A 691 3.20 -25.23 18.97
C THR A 691 4.16 -26.33 19.39
N TYR A 692 3.70 -27.23 20.25
CA TYR A 692 4.51 -28.26 20.88
C TYR A 692 3.78 -29.60 20.85
N GLN A 693 4.54 -30.67 20.77
CA GLN A 693 4.06 -32.05 20.81
C GLN A 693 4.78 -32.79 21.95
N PHE A 694 4.90 -32.10 23.10
CA PHE A 694 5.42 -32.69 24.32
C PHE A 694 4.40 -33.66 24.92
N LYS A 695 4.90 -34.76 25.49
CA LYS A 695 4.09 -35.80 26.12
C LYS A 695 3.66 -35.37 27.53
N ASN A 696 4.59 -34.87 28.35
CA ASN A 696 4.33 -34.47 29.74
C ASN A 696 4.70 -33.01 30.06
N TYR A 697 5.70 -32.44 29.39
CA TYR A 697 6.25 -31.16 29.79
C TYR A 697 5.41 -29.96 29.31
N LYS A 698 4.99 -29.07 30.23
CA LYS A 698 4.04 -27.97 29.96
C LYS A 698 4.68 -26.57 29.88
N LEU A 699 5.98 -26.48 29.60
CA LEU A 699 6.70 -25.22 29.58
C LEU A 699 7.35 -24.94 28.22
N CYS A 700 7.25 -23.69 27.76
CA CYS A 700 7.84 -23.26 26.50
C CYS A 700 9.38 -23.27 26.55
N THR A 701 10.01 -23.69 25.45
CA THR A 701 11.47 -23.73 25.28
C THR A 701 12.12 -22.35 25.15
N ASN A 702 11.35 -21.30 24.85
CA ASN A 702 11.90 -19.96 24.66
C ASN A 702 12.13 -19.26 26.02
N ARG A 703 13.26 -18.55 26.14
CA ARG A 703 13.76 -17.99 27.40
C ARG A 703 12.73 -17.16 28.18
N ASN A 704 12.00 -16.29 27.49
CA ASN A 704 11.06 -15.36 28.13
C ASN A 704 9.61 -15.87 28.13
N CYS A 705 9.37 -17.13 27.76
CA CYS A 705 8.03 -17.72 27.70
C CYS A 705 7.79 -18.67 28.88
N ARG A 706 6.52 -18.75 29.33
CA ARG A 706 6.11 -19.54 30.52
C ARG A 706 5.41 -20.84 30.13
N ASN A 707 4.17 -21.03 30.56
CA ASN A 707 3.37 -22.23 30.38
C ASN A 707 2.88 -22.37 28.95
N LEU A 708 2.66 -23.63 28.56
CA LEU A 708 1.94 -24.03 27.36
C LEU A 708 0.48 -24.23 27.72
N GLU A 709 -0.40 -23.87 26.80
CA GLU A 709 -1.84 -24.03 26.92
C GLU A 709 -2.31 -25.07 25.89
N SER A 710 -3.29 -25.88 26.27
CA SER A 710 -3.98 -26.75 25.32
C SER A 710 -5.01 -25.90 24.55
N VAL A 711 -4.92 -25.91 23.22
CA VAL A 711 -5.78 -25.12 22.35
C VAL A 711 -6.55 -26.06 21.44
N ASN A 712 -7.87 -25.85 21.36
CA ASN A 712 -8.72 -26.56 20.40
C ASN A 712 -8.48 -26.04 19.00
N ILE A 713 -8.47 -26.94 18.01
CA ILE A 713 -8.60 -26.54 16.61
C ILE A 713 -9.97 -25.87 16.43
N ASP A 714 -9.99 -24.69 15.81
CA ASP A 714 -11.22 -23.94 15.52
C ASP A 714 -11.54 -24.03 14.02
N PRO A 715 -12.53 -24.85 13.63
CA PRO A 715 -12.96 -24.93 12.23
C PRO A 715 -13.54 -23.62 11.71
N LYS A 716 -14.01 -22.70 12.56
CA LYS A 716 -14.56 -21.40 12.12
C LYS A 716 -13.45 -20.38 11.82
N ASN A 717 -12.20 -20.70 12.12
CA ASN A 717 -11.07 -19.82 11.83
C ASN A 717 -10.92 -19.60 10.31
N PHE A 718 -10.78 -18.33 9.89
CA PHE A 718 -10.65 -17.97 8.48
C PHE A 718 -9.50 -18.70 7.78
N TYR A 719 -8.30 -18.72 8.37
CA TYR A 719 -7.14 -19.38 7.76
C TYR A 719 -7.27 -20.91 7.78
N PHE A 720 -7.95 -21.49 8.78
CA PHE A 720 -8.29 -22.90 8.76
C PHE A 720 -9.14 -23.24 7.54
N GLN A 721 -10.26 -22.53 7.33
CA GLN A 721 -11.14 -22.76 6.18
C GLN A 721 -10.41 -22.56 4.85
N LEU A 722 -9.54 -21.56 4.79
CA LEU A 722 -8.75 -21.22 3.61
C LEU A 722 -7.77 -22.32 3.19
N TYR A 723 -7.14 -23.01 4.15
CA TYR A 723 -6.19 -24.10 3.89
C TYR A 723 -6.86 -25.47 3.80
N TYR A 724 -8.01 -25.64 4.46
CA TYR A 724 -8.75 -26.89 4.50
C TYR A 724 -9.54 -27.17 3.21
N GLN A 725 -10.10 -26.12 2.59
CA GLN A 725 -10.94 -26.24 1.39
C GLN A 725 -10.10 -26.30 0.11
N LEU A 726 -10.45 -27.22 -0.80
CA LEU A 726 -9.85 -27.32 -2.13
C LEU A 726 -10.01 -26.02 -2.93
N ILE A 727 -9.13 -25.81 -3.91
CA ILE A 727 -9.16 -24.62 -4.77
C ILE A 727 -10.41 -24.67 -5.66
N ASP A 728 -11.28 -23.69 -5.49
CA ASP A 728 -12.19 -23.29 -6.56
C ASP A 728 -11.39 -22.49 -7.59
N LYS A 729 -10.95 -23.17 -8.67
CA LYS A 729 -10.09 -22.57 -9.71
C LYS A 729 -10.72 -21.33 -10.34
N GLU A 730 -12.05 -21.22 -10.34
CA GLU A 730 -12.75 -20.08 -10.93
C GLU A 730 -12.75 -18.84 -10.02
N SER A 731 -12.62 -19.04 -8.71
CA SER A 731 -12.51 -17.95 -7.71
C SER A 731 -11.07 -17.61 -7.35
N GLU A 732 -10.09 -18.24 -8.00
CA GLU A 732 -8.68 -17.97 -7.78
C GLU A 732 -8.32 -16.56 -8.26
N VAL A 733 -7.50 -15.84 -7.49
CA VAL A 733 -7.19 -14.44 -7.75
C VAL A 733 -5.98 -14.32 -8.68
N PHE A 734 -6.17 -13.56 -9.77
CA PHE A 734 -5.12 -13.11 -10.68
C PHE A 734 -5.23 -11.59 -10.84
N ALA A 735 -4.46 -10.87 -10.02
CA ALA A 735 -4.51 -9.42 -9.96
C ALA A 735 -3.46 -8.77 -10.87
N LYS A 736 -3.83 -7.73 -11.61
CA LYS A 736 -2.89 -6.87 -12.36
C LYS A 736 -3.06 -5.41 -12.01
N GLU A 737 -1.94 -4.69 -11.99
CA GLU A 737 -1.89 -3.23 -11.81
C GLU A 737 -2.42 -2.54 -13.08
N HIS A 738 -3.37 -1.64 -12.90
CA HIS A 738 -3.89 -0.81 -13.97
C HIS A 738 -3.84 0.67 -13.57
N SER A 739 -2.64 1.25 -13.68
CA SER A 739 -2.39 2.66 -13.38
C SER A 739 -1.83 3.39 -14.60
N ALA A 740 -1.82 4.72 -14.56
CA ALA A 740 -1.16 5.50 -15.61
C ALA A 740 0.39 5.38 -15.59
N GLN A 741 0.99 4.61 -14.66
CA GLN A 741 2.41 4.23 -14.71
C GLN A 741 2.63 3.05 -15.66
N VAL A 742 1.60 2.23 -15.89
CA VAL A 742 1.68 1.06 -16.78
C VAL A 742 1.54 1.52 -18.24
N GLY A 743 2.42 1.04 -19.10
CA GLY A 743 2.43 1.37 -20.53
C GLY A 743 1.11 1.03 -21.23
N GLY A 744 0.71 1.81 -22.24
CA GLY A 744 -0.59 1.65 -22.92
C GLY A 744 -0.82 0.24 -23.47
N ILE A 745 0.16 -0.30 -24.21
CA ILE A 745 0.11 -1.66 -24.78
C ILE A 745 -0.08 -2.73 -23.69
N MET A 746 0.58 -2.56 -22.54
CA MET A 746 0.47 -3.50 -21.43
C MET A 746 -0.91 -3.41 -20.75
N ARG A 747 -1.47 -2.20 -20.63
CA ARG A 747 -2.84 -1.98 -20.13
C ARG A 747 -3.88 -2.64 -21.05
N GLU A 748 -3.77 -2.45 -22.36
CA GLU A 748 -4.65 -3.10 -23.35
C GLU A 748 -4.61 -4.63 -23.24
N LYS A 749 -3.41 -5.21 -23.06
CA LYS A 749 -3.27 -6.66 -22.81
C LYS A 749 -3.95 -7.10 -21.52
N PHE A 750 -3.85 -6.32 -20.44
CA PHE A 750 -4.54 -6.63 -19.18
C PHE A 750 -6.05 -6.49 -19.30
N GLU A 751 -6.54 -5.49 -20.04
CA GLU A 751 -7.96 -5.31 -20.35
C GLU A 751 -8.50 -6.49 -21.17
N GLN A 752 -7.78 -6.94 -22.20
CA GLN A 752 -8.17 -8.10 -23.01
C GLN A 752 -8.22 -9.38 -22.16
N LYS A 753 -7.17 -9.66 -21.39
CA LYS A 753 -7.15 -10.80 -20.44
C LYS A 753 -8.23 -10.72 -19.38
N PHE A 754 -8.66 -9.51 -19.01
CA PHE A 754 -9.76 -9.29 -18.08
C PHE A 754 -11.14 -9.47 -18.73
N GLN A 755 -11.26 -9.28 -20.04
CA GLN A 755 -12.48 -9.58 -20.77
C GLN A 755 -12.64 -11.08 -21.04
N GLU A 756 -11.54 -11.81 -21.23
CA GLU A 756 -11.53 -13.27 -21.34
C GLU A 756 -12.19 -13.90 -20.09
N ASN A 757 -13.20 -14.75 -20.28
CA ASN A 757 -13.88 -15.49 -19.18
C ASN A 757 -13.20 -16.85 -18.94
N THR A 758 -11.87 -16.89 -19.04
CA THR A 758 -11.07 -18.12 -18.94
C THR A 758 -10.50 -18.28 -17.53
N VAL A 759 -10.56 -19.50 -17.00
CA VAL A 759 -9.94 -19.84 -15.71
C VAL A 759 -8.42 -19.61 -15.82
N GLY A 760 -7.82 -18.97 -14.81
CA GLY A 760 -6.40 -18.61 -14.84
C GLY A 760 -6.07 -17.29 -15.54
N SER A 761 -7.06 -16.61 -16.13
CA SER A 761 -6.88 -15.26 -16.68
C SER A 761 -7.03 -14.17 -15.63
N THR A 762 -6.73 -12.92 -16.01
CA THR A 762 -6.81 -11.77 -15.10
C THR A 762 -8.26 -11.54 -14.68
N ASN A 763 -8.62 -11.76 -13.42
CA ASN A 763 -9.97 -11.55 -12.93
C ASN A 763 -10.07 -10.44 -11.88
N VAL A 764 -8.94 -9.84 -11.49
CA VAL A 764 -8.89 -8.67 -10.62
C VAL A 764 -8.03 -7.58 -11.26
N LEU A 765 -8.62 -6.40 -11.48
CA LEU A 765 -7.86 -5.20 -11.84
C LEU A 765 -7.82 -4.26 -10.66
N VAL A 766 -6.62 -4.02 -10.14
CA VAL A 766 -6.40 -2.94 -9.18
C VAL A 766 -6.07 -1.70 -9.99
N CYS A 767 -6.85 -0.64 -9.86
CA CYS A 767 -6.73 0.52 -10.73
C CYS A 767 -6.78 1.86 -10.02
N THR A 768 -6.30 2.88 -10.74
CA THR A 768 -6.47 4.30 -10.39
C THR A 768 -7.65 4.90 -11.17
N PRO A 769 -7.82 6.23 -11.26
CA PRO A 769 -8.84 6.83 -12.14
C PRO A 769 -8.76 6.46 -13.62
N THR A 770 -7.72 5.73 -14.07
CA THR A 770 -7.64 5.21 -15.44
C THR A 770 -8.85 4.37 -15.85
N MET A 771 -9.50 3.68 -14.90
CA MET A 771 -10.71 2.88 -15.15
C MET A 771 -12.01 3.62 -14.77
N GLU A 772 -11.91 4.88 -14.31
CA GLU A 772 -13.09 5.76 -14.15
C GLU A 772 -13.62 6.23 -15.52
N LEU A 773 -12.78 6.22 -16.55
CA LEU A 773 -13.11 6.58 -17.93
C LEU A 773 -13.84 5.44 -18.66
N GLY A 774 -14.74 5.77 -19.60
CA GLY A 774 -15.72 4.90 -20.28
C GLY A 774 -15.21 3.72 -21.10
N ILE A 775 -14.09 3.09 -20.73
CA ILE A 775 -13.56 1.87 -21.35
C ILE A 775 -14.57 0.73 -21.14
N ASP A 776 -14.85 -0.01 -22.21
CA ASP A 776 -15.69 -1.20 -22.16
C ASP A 776 -14.81 -2.42 -21.83
N ILE A 777 -15.10 -3.04 -20.71
CA ILE A 777 -14.33 -4.15 -20.12
C ILE A 777 -15.27 -5.29 -19.71
N GLY A 778 -16.49 -5.29 -20.23
CA GLY A 778 -17.52 -6.25 -19.89
C GLY A 778 -18.34 -5.88 -18.65
N GLU A 779 -19.05 -6.88 -18.14
CA GLU A 779 -20.02 -6.74 -17.06
C GLU A 779 -19.37 -7.00 -15.70
N LEU A 780 -19.71 -6.17 -14.71
CA LEU A 780 -19.24 -6.31 -13.34
C LEU A 780 -20.42 -6.29 -12.38
N SER A 781 -20.45 -7.28 -11.49
CA SER A 781 -21.42 -7.38 -10.40
C SER A 781 -20.89 -6.80 -9.10
N ALA A 782 -19.56 -6.71 -8.95
CA ALA A 782 -18.94 -6.13 -7.77
C ALA A 782 -17.76 -5.23 -8.10
N ILE A 783 -17.62 -4.14 -7.34
CA ILE A 783 -16.40 -3.33 -7.26
C ILE A 783 -16.02 -3.08 -5.81
N ILE A 784 -14.72 -2.87 -5.59
CA ILE A 784 -14.16 -2.52 -4.29
C ILE A 784 -13.47 -1.17 -4.43
N MET A 785 -13.68 -0.28 -3.48
CA MET A 785 -12.94 0.96 -3.31
C MET A 785 -12.08 0.82 -2.06
N ARG A 786 -10.76 0.83 -2.22
CA ARG A 786 -9.80 0.69 -1.10
C ARG A 786 -9.81 1.89 -0.14
N ASN A 787 -10.38 3.01 -0.58
CA ASN A 787 -10.59 4.21 0.20
C ASN A 787 -11.82 4.96 -0.35
N VAL A 788 -12.38 5.88 0.44
CA VAL A 788 -13.46 6.74 -0.05
C VAL A 788 -12.86 7.70 -1.11
N PRO A 789 -13.42 7.77 -2.33
CA PRO A 789 -13.00 8.73 -3.35
C PRO A 789 -13.09 10.17 -2.84
N PRO A 790 -12.21 11.09 -3.30
CA PRO A 790 -12.16 12.47 -2.80
C PRO A 790 -13.42 13.30 -3.02
N ASP A 791 -14.24 12.95 -4.01
CA ASP A 791 -15.44 13.70 -4.38
C ASP A 791 -16.56 12.78 -4.90
N PRO A 792 -17.84 13.21 -4.81
CA PRO A 792 -18.99 12.42 -5.25
C PRO A 792 -18.98 12.05 -6.74
N SER A 793 -18.36 12.86 -7.61
CA SER A 793 -18.32 12.58 -9.05
C SER A 793 -17.46 11.36 -9.34
N ARG A 794 -16.28 11.28 -8.73
CA ARG A 794 -15.42 10.09 -8.82
C ARG A 794 -16.09 8.87 -8.21
N TYR A 795 -16.79 9.02 -7.09
CA TYR A 795 -17.57 7.94 -6.50
C TYR A 795 -18.59 7.38 -7.47
N ALA A 796 -19.43 8.24 -8.06
CA ALA A 796 -20.45 7.85 -9.01
C ALA A 796 -19.86 7.18 -10.27
N GLN A 797 -18.74 7.70 -10.79
CA GLN A 797 -18.05 7.11 -11.95
C GLN A 797 -17.49 5.71 -11.67
N ARG A 798 -16.89 5.51 -10.48
CA ARG A 798 -16.39 4.20 -10.03
C ARG A 798 -17.54 3.23 -9.78
N ALA A 799 -18.55 3.63 -8.99
CA ALA A 799 -19.74 2.83 -8.70
C ALA A 799 -20.55 2.49 -9.96
N GLY A 800 -20.56 3.38 -10.96
CA GLY A 800 -21.20 3.16 -12.26
C GLY A 800 -20.56 2.08 -13.12
N ARG A 801 -19.39 1.54 -12.72
CA ARG A 801 -18.75 0.40 -13.41
C ARG A 801 -19.47 -0.91 -13.13
N ALA A 802 -20.09 -1.05 -11.96
CA ALA A 802 -20.89 -2.20 -11.61
C ALA A 802 -22.37 -1.99 -11.95
N GLY A 803 -23.07 -3.08 -12.26
CA GLY A 803 -24.52 -3.07 -12.51
C GLY A 803 -24.92 -2.54 -13.89
N ARG A 804 -24.10 -2.82 -14.93
CA ARG A 804 -24.46 -2.53 -16.33
C ARG A 804 -25.54 -3.52 -16.82
N LYS A 805 -26.26 -3.19 -17.90
CA LYS A 805 -27.34 -4.01 -18.47
C LYS A 805 -28.48 -4.42 -17.51
N ASN A 806 -28.78 -3.59 -16.51
CA ASN A 806 -29.85 -3.82 -15.52
C ASN A 806 -29.61 -5.03 -14.59
N GLN A 807 -28.35 -5.36 -14.30
CA GLN A 807 -28.02 -6.37 -13.28
C GLN A 807 -27.83 -5.76 -11.88
N PRO A 808 -28.22 -6.47 -10.80
CA PRO A 808 -27.88 -6.08 -9.43
C PRO A 808 -26.37 -5.94 -9.25
N SER A 809 -25.94 -5.07 -8.33
CA SER A 809 -24.50 -4.91 -8.06
C SER A 809 -24.17 -4.50 -6.63
N ILE A 810 -22.94 -4.78 -6.22
CA ILE A 810 -22.40 -4.46 -4.91
C ILE A 810 -21.17 -3.57 -5.05
N ILE A 811 -21.15 -2.50 -4.25
CA ILE A 811 -20.08 -1.53 -4.18
C ILE A 811 -19.53 -1.57 -2.76
N LEU A 812 -18.36 -2.16 -2.57
CA LEU A 812 -17.68 -2.22 -1.28
C LEU A 812 -16.74 -1.02 -1.16
N VAL A 813 -16.76 -0.34 -0.02
CA VAL A 813 -15.91 0.82 0.26
C VAL A 813 -15.22 0.60 1.59
N PHE A 814 -13.91 0.49 1.57
CA PHE A 814 -13.11 0.43 2.79
C PHE A 814 -12.74 1.85 3.24
N CYS A 815 -13.06 2.18 4.49
CA CYS A 815 -12.84 3.47 5.11
C CYS A 815 -11.69 3.33 6.11
N GLY A 816 -10.54 3.92 5.80
CA GLY A 816 -9.38 3.81 6.68
C GLY A 816 -9.50 4.72 7.90
N THR A 817 -8.81 4.36 8.98
CA THR A 817 -8.55 5.27 10.11
C THR A 817 -7.10 5.77 10.03
N GLY A 818 -6.82 7.04 10.36
CA GLY A 818 -5.45 7.59 10.39
C GLY A 818 -5.35 9.07 9.98
N PHE A 819 -4.31 9.77 10.45
CA PHE A 819 -4.22 11.25 10.41
C PHE A 819 -4.40 11.92 9.03
N ALA A 820 -3.93 11.32 7.93
CA ALA A 820 -3.94 11.99 6.61
C ALA A 820 -5.24 11.84 5.79
N LYS A 821 -5.83 10.64 5.76
CA LYS A 821 -7.06 10.34 4.99
C LYS A 821 -8.21 9.82 5.85
N GLY A 822 -7.94 9.48 7.11
CA GLY A 822 -8.94 8.95 8.03
C GLY A 822 -10.10 9.91 8.26
N PRO A 823 -9.90 11.21 8.54
CA PRO A 823 -11.03 12.12 8.79
C PRO A 823 -12.05 12.15 7.65
N HIS A 824 -11.57 12.19 6.40
CA HIS A 824 -12.41 12.14 5.21
C HIS A 824 -13.17 10.80 5.09
N ASP A 825 -12.46 9.67 5.17
CA ASP A 825 -13.07 8.35 5.05
C ASP A 825 -14.09 8.10 6.17
N GLN A 826 -13.77 8.51 7.40
CA GLN A 826 -14.63 8.36 8.57
C GLN A 826 -15.87 9.26 8.53
N TYR A 827 -15.74 10.48 7.98
CA TYR A 827 -16.90 11.35 7.76
C TYR A 827 -17.94 10.67 6.86
N PHE A 828 -17.49 10.05 5.76
CA PHE A 828 -18.39 9.35 4.83
C PHE A 828 -18.80 7.96 5.28
N TYR A 829 -18.03 7.29 6.15
CA TYR A 829 -18.48 6.08 6.83
C TYR A 829 -19.71 6.36 7.70
N ASN A 830 -19.71 7.48 8.43
CA ASN A 830 -20.82 7.89 9.29
C ASN A 830 -22.03 8.43 8.53
N ALA A 831 -21.82 9.01 7.34
CA ALA A 831 -22.88 9.54 6.48
C ALA A 831 -22.70 9.11 5.01
N PRO A 832 -22.87 7.82 4.68
CA PRO A 832 -22.65 7.31 3.33
C PRO A 832 -23.51 7.97 2.26
N GLU A 833 -24.74 8.40 2.61
CA GLU A 833 -25.63 9.01 1.62
C GLU A 833 -25.03 10.28 0.99
N LYS A 834 -24.17 10.99 1.73
CA LYS A 834 -23.54 12.24 1.28
C LYS A 834 -22.53 12.04 0.14
N ILE A 835 -21.82 10.91 0.09
CA ILE A 835 -20.91 10.60 -1.02
C ILE A 835 -21.64 9.93 -2.18
N VAL A 836 -22.62 9.06 -1.88
CA VAL A 836 -23.39 8.33 -2.89
C VAL A 836 -24.32 9.26 -3.68
N SER A 837 -24.99 10.19 -2.99
CA SER A 837 -25.95 11.13 -3.57
C SER A 837 -25.41 12.58 -3.66
N GLY A 838 -24.10 12.76 -3.49
CA GLY A 838 -23.47 14.09 -3.42
C GLY A 838 -23.65 14.92 -4.69
N LYS A 839 -23.62 16.26 -4.55
CA LYS A 839 -23.76 17.20 -5.66
C LYS A 839 -22.52 17.19 -6.55
N ILE A 840 -22.73 17.19 -7.86
CA ILE A 840 -21.67 17.19 -8.86
C ILE A 840 -21.77 18.49 -9.66
N THR A 841 -20.78 19.37 -9.50
CA THR A 841 -20.71 20.66 -10.17
C THR A 841 -19.95 20.56 -11.49
N ALA A 842 -20.22 21.50 -12.40
CA ALA A 842 -19.44 21.61 -13.63
C ALA A 842 -17.96 21.92 -13.29
N PRO A 843 -16.99 21.34 -14.02
CA PRO A 843 -15.57 21.64 -13.81
C PRO A 843 -15.21 23.03 -14.36
N ASN A 844 -14.32 23.74 -13.67
CA ASN A 844 -13.78 25.03 -14.13
C ASN A 844 -12.35 24.87 -14.68
N PHE A 845 -11.99 25.67 -15.68
CA PHE A 845 -10.61 25.78 -16.18
C PHE A 845 -10.29 27.20 -16.63
N LEU A 846 -9.01 27.57 -16.51
CA LEU A 846 -8.49 28.89 -16.88
C LEU A 846 -7.65 28.80 -18.16
N LEU A 847 -7.79 29.80 -19.04
CA LEU A 847 -7.04 29.94 -20.29
C LEU A 847 -5.95 31.02 -20.22
N ASP A 848 -5.67 31.58 -19.04
CA ASP A 848 -4.67 32.63 -18.81
C ASP A 848 -3.22 32.11 -18.64
N ASN A 849 -2.99 30.82 -18.84
CA ASN A 849 -1.70 30.20 -18.58
C ASN A 849 -0.72 30.42 -19.74
N LYS A 850 0.22 31.36 -19.56
CA LYS A 850 1.28 31.67 -20.55
C LYS A 850 2.05 30.44 -21.04
N LYS A 851 2.44 29.53 -20.13
CA LYS A 851 3.21 28.32 -20.49
C LYS A 851 2.38 27.38 -21.36
N LEU A 852 1.08 27.24 -21.09
CA LEU A 852 0.17 26.42 -21.89
C LEU A 852 -0.04 27.02 -23.28
N ILE A 853 -0.31 28.33 -23.36
CA ILE A 853 -0.52 29.02 -24.64
C ILE A 853 0.74 28.95 -25.51
N SER A 854 1.95 29.11 -24.95
CA SER A 854 3.21 28.95 -25.68
C SER A 854 3.33 27.57 -26.37
N LYS A 855 2.94 26.49 -25.69
CA LYS A 855 2.94 25.13 -26.27
C LYS A 855 1.96 24.99 -27.43
N HIS A 856 0.80 25.63 -27.32
CA HIS A 856 -0.19 25.67 -28.39
C HIS A 856 0.25 26.56 -29.56
N ILE A 857 1.01 27.63 -29.31
CA ILE A 857 1.67 28.43 -30.35
C ILE A 857 2.67 27.56 -31.12
N HIS A 858 3.53 26.78 -30.44
CA HIS A 858 4.44 25.86 -31.12
C HIS A 858 3.70 24.85 -32.01
N SER A 859 2.60 24.30 -31.51
CA SER A 859 1.74 23.39 -32.29
C SER A 859 1.12 24.09 -33.50
N ALA A 860 0.61 25.30 -33.31
CA ALA A 860 0.04 26.11 -34.40
C ALA A 860 1.08 26.44 -35.47
N ILE A 861 2.34 26.72 -35.11
CA ILE A 861 3.43 26.95 -36.07
C ILE A 861 3.65 25.71 -36.94
N ILE A 862 3.77 24.54 -36.33
CA ILE A 862 3.95 23.25 -37.03
C ILE A 862 2.75 22.98 -37.95
N GLU A 863 1.53 23.13 -37.43
CA GLU A 863 0.28 22.86 -38.15
C GLU A 863 0.06 23.85 -39.31
N THR A 864 0.39 25.13 -39.14
CA THR A 864 0.21 26.17 -40.18
C THR A 864 1.13 25.93 -41.36
N LEU A 865 2.43 25.73 -41.08
CA LEU A 865 3.45 25.53 -42.12
C LEU A 865 3.42 24.12 -42.73
N SER A 866 2.68 23.18 -42.12
CA SER A 866 2.47 21.82 -42.64
C SER A 866 3.75 21.04 -42.94
N PHE A 867 4.87 21.36 -42.27
CA PHE A 867 6.10 20.61 -42.44
C PHE A 867 6.03 19.30 -41.64
N LYS A 868 6.59 18.23 -42.22
CA LYS A 868 6.62 16.91 -41.59
C LYS A 868 7.74 16.87 -40.55
N MET A 869 7.39 16.94 -39.27
CA MET A 869 8.36 16.70 -38.20
C MET A 869 8.90 15.26 -38.30
N PRO A 870 10.24 15.06 -38.25
CA PRO A 870 10.83 13.72 -38.22
C PRO A 870 10.30 12.91 -37.04
N TYR A 871 10.13 11.60 -37.22
CA TYR A 871 9.59 10.74 -36.15
C TYR A 871 10.64 10.43 -35.08
N LYS A 872 11.92 10.38 -35.48
CA LYS A 872 13.03 10.07 -34.58
C LYS A 872 13.86 11.31 -34.30
N ILE A 873 14.27 11.52 -33.05
CA ILE A 873 15.12 12.66 -32.67
C ILE A 873 16.48 12.60 -33.39
N ARG A 874 17.01 11.41 -33.67
CA ARG A 874 18.25 11.23 -34.45
C ARG A 874 18.19 11.76 -35.90
N GLU A 875 17.00 12.08 -36.40
CA GLU A 875 16.79 12.70 -37.72
C GLU A 875 16.79 14.24 -37.60
N ILE A 876 16.70 14.77 -36.38
CA ILE A 876 16.73 16.21 -36.07
C ILE A 876 18.15 16.64 -35.67
N ILE A 877 18.83 15.83 -34.85
CA ILE A 877 20.20 16.07 -34.36
C ILE A 877 21.18 14.99 -34.81
N ASP A 878 22.44 15.37 -35.07
CA ASP A 878 23.49 14.44 -35.50
C ASP A 878 24.18 13.78 -34.29
N LEU A 879 23.76 12.54 -33.98
CA LEU A 879 24.30 11.75 -32.86
C LEU A 879 25.76 11.30 -33.07
N ARG A 880 26.37 11.53 -34.23
CA ARG A 880 27.77 11.17 -34.52
C ARG A 880 28.75 12.26 -34.08
N LYS A 881 28.28 13.50 -33.95
CA LYS A 881 29.09 14.67 -33.62
C LYS A 881 29.03 15.00 -32.12
N GLU A 882 29.54 14.10 -31.29
CA GLU A 882 29.56 14.28 -29.82
C GLU A 882 30.34 15.52 -29.38
N ALA A 883 31.47 15.83 -30.04
CA ALA A 883 32.30 17.00 -29.72
C ALA A 883 31.59 18.35 -29.94
N GLU A 884 30.57 18.40 -30.80
CA GLU A 884 29.74 19.58 -31.08
C GLU A 884 28.40 19.53 -30.30
N ASN A 885 28.28 18.65 -29.28
CA ASN A 885 27.07 18.43 -28.49
C ASN A 885 25.84 18.06 -29.35
N TYR A 886 26.00 17.17 -30.32
CA TYR A 886 24.93 16.67 -31.19
C TYR A 886 24.10 17.82 -31.83
N PRO A 887 24.71 18.56 -32.79
CA PRO A 887 24.09 19.72 -33.41
C PRO A 887 22.91 19.31 -34.31
N PHE A 888 22.06 20.27 -34.69
CA PHE A 888 21.01 20.03 -35.70
C PHE A 888 21.62 19.66 -37.06
N TYR A 889 20.91 18.84 -37.83
CA TYR A 889 21.23 18.71 -39.26
C TYR A 889 20.94 20.01 -40.01
N ASP A 890 21.81 20.36 -40.96
CA ASP A 890 21.62 21.55 -41.81
C ASP A 890 20.32 21.45 -42.64
N SER A 891 19.94 20.24 -43.06
CA SER A 891 18.66 19.99 -43.74
C SER A 891 17.47 20.42 -42.88
N PHE A 892 17.47 20.06 -41.59
CA PHE A 892 16.40 20.44 -40.66
C PHE A 892 16.36 21.97 -40.44
N LYS A 893 17.51 22.61 -40.27
CA LYS A 893 17.58 24.08 -40.11
C LYS A 893 16.99 24.82 -41.31
N ASN A 894 17.40 24.42 -42.52
CA ASN A 894 16.94 25.06 -43.75
C ASN A 894 15.46 24.79 -44.03
N ASP A 895 14.98 23.57 -43.78
CA ASP A 895 13.61 23.18 -44.10
C ASP A 895 12.55 23.69 -43.13
N VAL A 896 12.92 23.89 -41.85
CA VAL A 896 11.96 24.23 -40.78
C VAL A 896 12.21 25.64 -40.26
N LEU A 897 13.41 25.92 -39.74
CA LEU A 897 13.68 27.17 -39.01
C LEU A 897 13.64 28.39 -39.93
N GLN A 898 14.21 28.29 -41.15
CA GLN A 898 14.12 29.38 -42.14
C GLN A 898 12.67 29.60 -42.62
N LYS A 899 11.87 28.54 -42.81
CA LYS A 899 10.47 28.69 -43.20
C LYS A 899 9.62 29.40 -42.14
N ILE A 900 9.89 29.17 -40.86
CA ILE A 900 9.22 29.87 -39.76
C ILE A 900 9.50 31.37 -39.83
N GLN A 901 10.75 31.76 -40.08
CA GLN A 901 11.12 33.16 -40.21
C GLN A 901 10.47 33.81 -41.44
N ASN A 902 10.48 33.13 -42.59
CA ASN A 902 9.92 33.65 -43.85
C ASN A 902 8.39 33.80 -43.82
N ASN A 903 7.68 33.03 -43.00
CA ASN A 903 6.21 33.02 -42.94
C ASN A 903 5.64 33.67 -41.66
N LYS A 904 6.44 34.50 -40.97
CA LYS A 904 6.04 35.14 -39.71
C LYS A 904 4.70 35.89 -39.76
N PRO A 905 4.36 36.66 -40.82
CA PRO A 905 3.06 37.35 -40.89
C PRO A 905 1.85 36.40 -40.89
N LEU A 906 1.94 35.30 -41.63
CA LEU A 906 0.90 34.26 -41.69
C LEU A 906 0.72 33.54 -40.35
N LEU A 907 1.82 33.28 -39.64
CA LEU A 907 1.80 32.66 -38.32
C LEU A 907 1.08 33.56 -37.30
N ILE A 908 1.38 34.87 -37.31
CA ILE A 908 0.74 35.83 -36.41
C ILE A 908 -0.78 35.88 -36.65
N SER A 909 -1.22 35.97 -37.91
CA SER A 909 -2.66 36.03 -38.22
C SER A 909 -3.39 34.75 -37.80
N THR A 910 -2.78 33.58 -38.02
CA THR A 910 -3.36 32.28 -37.64
C THR A 910 -3.50 32.14 -36.12
N ILE A 911 -2.46 32.47 -35.35
CA ILE A 911 -2.48 32.41 -33.87
C ILE A 911 -3.54 33.37 -33.30
N LYS A 912 -3.69 34.57 -33.89
CA LYS A 912 -4.74 35.52 -33.49
C LYS A 912 -6.15 34.98 -33.68
N ARG A 913 -6.41 34.24 -34.77
CA ARG A 913 -7.73 33.62 -34.99
C ARG A 913 -8.02 32.53 -33.95
N ILE A 914 -7.04 31.67 -33.67
CA ILE A 914 -7.16 30.58 -32.68
C ILE A 914 -7.50 31.10 -31.28
N PHE A 915 -6.88 32.22 -30.85
CA PHE A 915 -7.00 32.77 -29.50
C PHE A 915 -7.73 34.13 -29.45
N SER A 916 -8.62 34.39 -30.40
CA SER A 916 -9.33 35.67 -30.54
C SER A 916 -10.05 36.10 -29.26
N ASN A 917 -10.75 35.17 -28.59
CA ASN A 917 -11.45 35.42 -27.32
C ASN A 917 -10.49 35.68 -26.15
N GLU A 918 -9.30 35.08 -26.15
CA GLU A 918 -8.31 35.26 -25.07
C GLU A 918 -7.55 36.57 -25.24
N ILE A 919 -7.30 37.00 -26.47
CA ILE A 919 -6.65 38.28 -26.77
C ILE A 919 -7.50 39.45 -26.27
N SER A 920 -8.84 39.38 -26.38
CA SER A 920 -9.73 40.42 -25.85
C SER A 920 -9.79 40.44 -24.32
N ASN A 921 -9.60 39.29 -23.68
CA ASN A 921 -9.72 39.13 -22.22
C ASN A 921 -8.38 39.28 -21.48
N PHE A 922 -7.24 39.00 -22.11
CA PHE A 922 -5.93 38.97 -21.45
C PHE A 922 -4.94 39.98 -22.05
N LYS A 923 -4.65 41.05 -21.30
CA LYS A 923 -3.73 42.13 -21.71
C LYS A 923 -2.31 41.65 -22.10
N TRP A 924 -1.85 40.55 -21.51
CA TRP A 924 -0.50 40.01 -21.77
C TRP A 924 -0.41 39.26 -23.11
N LEU A 925 -1.52 38.75 -23.64
CA LEU A 925 -1.57 38.00 -24.89
C LEU A 925 -1.77 38.99 -26.05
N ASN A 926 -0.68 39.63 -26.46
CA ASN A 926 -0.66 40.66 -27.50
C ASN A 926 0.31 40.30 -28.64
N ASP A 927 0.35 41.16 -29.66
CA ASP A 927 1.19 41.00 -30.85
C ASP A 927 2.67 40.84 -30.51
N THR A 928 3.14 41.60 -29.52
CA THR A 928 4.53 41.53 -29.06
C THR A 928 4.84 40.15 -28.48
N PHE A 929 3.98 39.63 -27.61
CA PHE A 929 4.14 38.29 -27.03
C PHE A 929 4.16 37.21 -28.11
N ILE A 930 3.20 37.23 -29.05
CA ILE A 930 3.10 36.24 -30.13
C ILE A 930 4.35 36.30 -31.02
N SER A 931 4.77 37.52 -31.42
CA SER A 931 5.95 37.73 -32.27
C SER A 931 7.24 37.24 -31.61
N VAL A 932 7.43 37.52 -30.32
CA VAL A 932 8.58 37.02 -29.53
C VAL A 932 8.56 35.50 -29.48
N LYS A 933 7.39 34.88 -29.22
CA LYS A 933 7.28 33.43 -29.12
C LYS A 933 7.56 32.70 -30.44
N ILE A 934 7.13 33.26 -31.57
CA ILE A 934 7.50 32.72 -32.89
C ILE A 934 9.02 32.78 -33.10
N SER A 935 9.64 33.91 -32.75
CA SER A 935 11.10 34.09 -32.88
C SER A 935 11.91 33.20 -31.93
N GLN A 936 11.36 32.81 -30.79
CA GLN A 936 12.01 31.94 -29.80
C GLN A 936 11.87 30.44 -30.11
N PHE A 937 11.16 30.04 -31.17
CA PHE A 937 10.90 28.62 -31.46
C PHE A 937 12.17 27.77 -31.52
N GLU A 938 13.24 28.25 -32.16
CA GLU A 938 14.54 27.53 -32.23
C GLU A 938 15.19 27.36 -30.84
N SER A 939 15.18 28.43 -30.04
CA SER A 939 15.73 28.43 -28.68
C SER A 939 14.95 27.48 -27.78
N ASP A 940 13.62 27.57 -27.79
CA ASP A 940 12.72 26.73 -26.99
C ASP A 940 12.85 25.25 -27.41
N LEU A 941 13.07 24.97 -28.70
CA LEU A 941 13.33 23.62 -29.21
C LEU A 941 14.71 23.08 -28.77
N THR A 942 15.73 23.93 -28.79
CA THR A 942 17.10 23.58 -28.37
C THR A 942 17.14 23.23 -26.90
N GLU A 943 16.53 24.05 -26.04
CA GLU A 943 16.44 23.82 -24.59
C GLU A 943 15.79 22.47 -24.27
N VAL A 944 14.73 22.11 -25.00
CA VAL A 944 14.04 20.83 -24.82
C VAL A 944 14.90 19.65 -25.28
N LEU A 945 15.59 19.79 -26.42
CA LEU A 945 16.49 18.75 -26.95
C LEU A 945 17.75 18.56 -26.11
N ASP A 946 18.20 19.55 -25.35
CA ASP A 946 19.31 19.37 -24.41
C ASP A 946 19.03 18.26 -23.40
N ASN A 947 17.78 18.08 -22.97
CA ASN A 947 17.43 16.94 -22.11
C ASN A 947 17.68 15.58 -22.78
N PHE A 948 17.49 15.50 -24.10
CA PHE A 948 17.82 14.29 -24.88
C PHE A 948 19.33 14.12 -24.98
N ARG A 949 20.05 15.19 -25.34
CA ARG A 949 21.52 15.21 -25.47
C ARG A 949 22.20 14.75 -24.19
N ASP A 950 21.82 15.35 -23.07
CA ASP A 950 22.36 15.05 -21.74
C ASP A 950 22.08 13.60 -21.34
N SER A 951 20.85 13.11 -21.59
CA SER A 951 20.46 11.72 -21.29
C SER A 951 21.26 10.73 -22.13
N TYR A 952 21.37 11.02 -23.43
CA TYR A 952 22.04 10.16 -24.41
C TYR A 952 23.53 10.08 -24.13
N LYS A 953 24.17 11.21 -23.81
CA LYS A 953 25.58 11.29 -23.42
C LYS A 953 25.84 10.48 -22.15
N THR A 954 25.07 10.74 -21.09
CA THR A 954 25.23 10.04 -19.80
C THR A 954 25.08 8.53 -19.94
N LEU A 955 24.07 8.07 -20.71
CA LEU A 955 23.86 6.64 -20.96
C LEU A 955 24.99 6.02 -21.79
N SER A 956 25.47 6.73 -22.81
CA SER A 956 26.57 6.27 -23.66
C SER A 956 27.87 6.11 -22.85
N GLU A 957 28.16 7.05 -21.95
CA GLU A 957 29.31 6.98 -21.03
C GLU A 957 29.19 5.81 -20.04
N GLU A 958 28.01 5.55 -19.47
CA GLU A 958 27.80 4.41 -18.56
C GLU A 958 27.95 3.06 -19.27
N ILE A 959 27.42 2.94 -20.50
CA ILE A 959 27.57 1.74 -21.33
C ILE A 959 29.04 1.53 -21.70
N LYS A 960 29.76 2.59 -22.08
CA LYS A 960 31.19 2.53 -22.37
C LYS A 960 31.98 2.05 -21.15
N PHE A 961 31.71 2.60 -19.97
CA PHE A 961 32.34 2.18 -18.72
C PHE A 961 32.11 0.69 -18.41
N LEU A 962 30.88 0.21 -18.51
CA LEU A 962 30.57 -1.22 -18.29
C LEU A 962 31.18 -2.11 -19.38
N SER A 963 31.24 -1.65 -20.63
CA SER A 963 31.86 -2.40 -21.71
C SER A 963 33.37 -2.54 -21.53
N GLU A 964 34.07 -1.47 -21.13
CA GLU A 964 35.49 -1.49 -20.81
C GLU A 964 35.77 -2.43 -19.62
N LYS A 965 34.94 -2.33 -18.56
CA LYS A 965 35.03 -3.25 -17.43
C LYS A 965 34.84 -4.71 -17.85
N ASN A 966 33.86 -4.99 -18.72
CA ASN A 966 33.62 -6.35 -19.22
C ASN A 966 34.85 -6.92 -19.93
N LEU A 967 35.57 -6.10 -20.69
CA LEU A 967 36.79 -6.50 -21.41
C LEU A 967 37.95 -6.81 -20.47
N HIS A 968 38.09 -6.08 -19.36
CA HIS A 968 39.23 -6.21 -18.43
C HIS A 968 38.99 -7.19 -17.27
N GLU A 969 37.79 -7.19 -16.69
CA GLU A 969 37.47 -7.90 -15.44
C GLU A 969 36.29 -8.88 -15.59
N GLY A 970 35.52 -8.76 -16.67
CA GLY A 970 34.21 -9.40 -16.82
C GLY A 970 33.12 -8.70 -16.00
N LEU A 971 31.86 -8.85 -16.41
CA LEU A 971 30.70 -8.37 -15.64
C LEU A 971 30.15 -9.49 -14.76
N ASP A 972 29.77 -9.14 -13.52
CA ASP A 972 28.93 -10.05 -12.75
C ASP A 972 27.50 -10.15 -13.35
N THR A 973 26.71 -11.13 -12.91
CA THR A 973 25.35 -11.36 -13.42
C THR A 973 24.45 -10.11 -13.30
N LYS A 974 24.64 -9.29 -12.27
CA LYS A 974 23.84 -8.09 -12.05
C LYS A 974 24.30 -6.95 -12.95
N GLU A 975 25.60 -6.76 -13.12
CA GLU A 975 26.19 -5.78 -14.01
C GLU A 975 25.89 -6.11 -15.47
N GLY A 976 25.91 -7.39 -15.87
CA GLY A 976 25.50 -7.82 -17.21
C GLY A 976 24.00 -7.57 -17.48
N ARG A 977 23.14 -7.77 -16.48
CA ARG A 977 21.71 -7.40 -16.55
C ARG A 977 21.52 -5.88 -16.69
N GLU A 978 22.25 -5.10 -15.91
CA GLU A 978 22.25 -3.64 -16.00
C GLU A 978 22.74 -3.15 -17.37
N PHE A 979 23.83 -3.71 -17.89
CA PHE A 979 24.35 -3.41 -19.21
C PHE A 979 23.32 -3.65 -20.31
N ARG A 980 22.60 -4.78 -20.29
CA ARG A 980 21.52 -5.08 -21.24
C ARG A 980 20.37 -4.08 -21.14
N ALA A 981 19.90 -3.77 -19.94
CA ALA A 981 18.81 -2.81 -19.74
C ALA A 981 19.19 -1.38 -20.21
N LEU A 982 20.41 -0.93 -19.91
CA LEU A 982 20.94 0.35 -20.39
C LEU A 982 21.06 0.37 -21.92
N SER A 983 21.60 -0.69 -22.51
CA SER A 983 21.77 -0.83 -23.97
C SER A 983 20.43 -0.82 -24.69
N ARG A 984 19.42 -1.53 -24.16
CA ARG A 984 18.06 -1.51 -24.69
C ARG A 984 17.48 -0.10 -24.68
N ARG A 985 17.61 0.63 -23.57
CA ARG A 985 17.16 2.03 -23.50
C ARG A 985 17.86 2.93 -24.53
N LEU A 986 19.18 2.81 -24.66
CA LEU A 986 19.94 3.60 -25.63
C LEU A 986 19.49 3.29 -27.07
N SER A 987 19.19 2.03 -27.37
CA SER A 987 18.61 1.60 -28.65
C SER A 987 17.23 2.22 -28.87
N ASP A 988 16.35 2.18 -27.88
CA ASP A 988 15.01 2.77 -27.94
C ASP A 988 15.06 4.29 -28.20
N MET A 989 16.03 4.98 -27.59
CA MET A 989 16.29 6.41 -27.86
C MET A 989 16.69 6.66 -29.31
N ARG A 990 17.54 5.81 -29.90
CA ARG A 990 17.99 5.93 -31.30
C ARG A 990 16.87 5.63 -32.28
N GLU A 991 16.05 4.63 -31.99
CA GLU A 991 14.97 4.17 -32.87
C GLU A 991 13.67 4.96 -32.69
N GLY A 992 13.59 5.87 -31.71
CA GLY A 992 12.39 6.65 -31.45
C GLY A 992 11.24 5.77 -30.93
N ILE A 993 11.56 4.74 -30.16
CA ILE A 993 10.54 3.91 -29.49
C ILE A 993 9.94 4.73 -28.35
N ARG A 994 8.60 4.74 -28.24
CA ARG A 994 7.88 5.51 -27.21
C ARG A 994 8.50 5.29 -25.82
N PRO A 995 8.84 6.35 -25.07
CA PRO A 995 8.46 7.76 -25.27
C PRO A 995 9.48 8.63 -26.05
N PHE A 996 10.48 8.05 -26.72
CA PHE A 996 11.55 8.79 -27.41
C PHE A 996 11.22 9.18 -28.86
N ASP A 997 10.04 8.83 -29.37
CA ASP A 997 9.55 9.45 -30.59
C ASP A 997 9.41 10.97 -30.38
N THR A 998 9.67 11.73 -31.44
CA THR A 998 9.72 13.20 -31.42
C THR A 998 8.51 13.81 -30.73
N PHE A 999 7.30 13.32 -31.02
CA PHE A 999 6.07 13.88 -30.46
C PHE A 999 5.89 13.56 -28.99
N SER A 1000 6.11 12.31 -28.56
CA SER A 1000 6.01 11.95 -27.14
C SER A 1000 7.07 12.67 -26.33
N PHE A 1001 8.30 12.76 -26.82
CA PHE A 1001 9.39 13.46 -26.16
C PHE A 1001 9.05 14.95 -25.98
N PHE A 1002 8.66 15.65 -27.06
CA PHE A 1002 8.28 17.06 -26.99
C PHE A 1002 7.05 17.32 -26.11
N LYS A 1003 6.09 16.41 -26.04
CA LYS A 1003 4.96 16.51 -25.09
C LYS A 1003 5.42 16.37 -23.65
N ASN A 1004 6.28 15.40 -23.35
CA ASN A 1004 6.74 15.11 -21.99
C ASN A 1004 7.65 16.20 -21.42
N TYR A 1005 8.53 16.78 -22.24
CA TYR A 1005 9.40 17.89 -21.87
C TYR A 1005 8.77 19.28 -22.08
N GLY A 1006 7.50 19.32 -22.48
CA GLY A 1006 6.71 20.54 -22.49
C GLY A 1006 6.95 21.51 -23.64
N PHE A 1007 7.52 21.05 -24.75
CA PHE A 1007 7.54 21.81 -26.02
C PHE A 1007 6.17 21.80 -26.70
N LEU A 1008 5.47 20.65 -26.65
CA LEU A 1008 4.11 20.46 -27.17
C LEU A 1008 3.09 20.24 -26.04
N PRO A 1009 1.78 20.47 -26.30
CA PRO A 1009 0.72 20.19 -25.34
C PRO A 1009 0.63 18.70 -25.00
N ASN A 1010 0.67 18.36 -23.71
CA ASN A 1010 0.62 16.96 -23.22
C ASN A 1010 -0.82 16.51 -22.88
N TYR A 1011 -1.82 17.40 -22.98
CA TYR A 1011 -3.23 17.12 -22.60
C TYR A 1011 -3.41 16.51 -21.19
N ALA A 1012 -2.38 16.63 -20.35
CA ALA A 1012 -2.27 16.14 -19.00
C ALA A 1012 -1.72 17.27 -18.12
N PHE A 1013 -2.45 17.62 -17.05
CA PHE A 1013 -2.02 18.64 -16.09
C PHE A 1013 -1.06 17.98 -15.09
N PRO A 1014 0.17 18.48 -14.84
CA PRO A 1014 0.68 19.85 -14.86
C PRO A 1014 1.79 20.09 -15.89
N SER A 1015 2.31 21.32 -15.98
CA SER A 1015 3.33 21.71 -16.96
C SER A 1015 4.76 21.26 -16.65
N ALA A 1016 5.10 21.09 -15.36
CA ALA A 1016 6.39 20.56 -14.91
C ALA A 1016 6.25 19.11 -14.44
N THR A 1017 6.96 18.22 -15.13
CA THR A 1017 7.01 16.79 -14.87
C THR A 1017 8.45 16.39 -14.55
N THR A 1018 8.59 15.49 -13.60
CA THR A 1018 9.85 14.82 -13.30
C THR A 1018 9.73 13.36 -13.74
N LEU A 1019 10.82 12.87 -14.34
CA LEU A 1019 10.95 11.50 -14.81
C LEU A 1019 11.68 10.70 -13.74
N LEU A 1020 11.16 9.52 -13.43
CA LEU A 1020 11.91 8.45 -12.80
C LEU A 1020 12.07 7.32 -13.81
N THR A 1021 13.30 6.93 -14.12
CA THR A 1021 13.53 5.65 -14.81
C THR A 1021 13.83 4.55 -13.81
N MET A 1022 13.09 3.47 -13.96
CA MET A 1022 13.17 2.25 -13.17
C MET A 1022 13.82 1.17 -14.01
N TYR A 1023 15.09 0.88 -13.76
CA TYR A 1023 15.77 -0.23 -14.43
C TYR A 1023 15.35 -1.53 -13.76
N ASP A 1024 14.59 -2.35 -14.50
CA ASP A 1024 14.30 -3.72 -14.11
C ASP A 1024 15.41 -4.64 -14.59
N THR A 1025 16.42 -4.82 -13.74
CA THR A 1025 17.54 -5.69 -14.07
C THR A 1025 17.10 -7.13 -14.27
N TYR A 1026 16.00 -7.60 -13.67
CA TYR A 1026 15.59 -9.00 -13.79
C TYR A 1026 15.13 -9.35 -15.20
N ASN A 1027 14.26 -8.51 -15.76
CA ASN A 1027 13.75 -8.68 -17.12
C ASN A 1027 14.65 -8.01 -18.18
N SER A 1028 15.83 -7.50 -17.77
CA SER A 1028 16.71 -6.70 -18.63
C SER A 1028 15.95 -5.57 -19.36
N ASP A 1029 15.05 -4.92 -18.63
CA ASP A 1029 14.14 -3.90 -19.16
C ASP A 1029 14.22 -2.61 -18.32
N TYR A 1030 13.54 -1.56 -18.78
CA TYR A 1030 13.39 -0.32 -18.06
C TYR A 1030 11.97 0.24 -18.20
N HIS A 1031 11.58 1.06 -17.23
CA HIS A 1031 10.27 1.69 -17.22
C HIS A 1031 10.39 3.17 -16.85
N ASP A 1032 9.84 4.02 -17.71
CA ASP A 1032 9.84 5.48 -17.53
C ASP A 1032 8.53 5.94 -16.88
N ASN A 1033 8.64 6.60 -15.73
CA ASN A 1033 7.52 7.04 -14.91
C ASN A 1033 7.51 8.56 -14.76
N TRP A 1034 6.60 9.21 -15.50
CA TRP A 1034 6.42 10.66 -15.47
C TRP A 1034 5.46 11.08 -14.36
N ARG A 1035 5.91 12.01 -13.50
CA ARG A 1035 5.15 12.48 -12.34
C ARG A 1035 5.16 14.00 -12.23
N LYS A 1036 4.08 14.59 -11.69
CA LYS A 1036 4.03 16.02 -11.35
C LYS A 1036 5.19 16.38 -10.43
N SER A 1037 5.97 17.41 -10.71
CA SER A 1037 7.15 17.74 -9.88
C SER A 1037 6.81 17.98 -8.41
N VAL A 1038 5.65 18.60 -8.11
CA VAL A 1038 5.13 18.81 -6.73
C VAL A 1038 4.92 17.50 -5.96
N ILE A 1039 4.58 16.42 -6.66
CA ILE A 1039 4.46 15.09 -6.05
C ILE A 1039 5.82 14.39 -6.06
N ALA A 1040 6.58 14.53 -7.16
CA ALA A 1040 7.86 13.88 -7.37
C ALA A 1040 8.93 14.33 -6.37
N ILE A 1041 8.95 15.60 -5.93
CA ILE A 1041 9.91 16.09 -4.94
C ILE A 1041 9.86 15.31 -3.62
N ARG A 1042 8.73 14.63 -3.35
CA ARG A 1042 8.55 13.71 -2.22
C ARG A 1042 8.62 12.24 -2.64
N GLU A 1043 7.86 11.84 -3.65
CA GLU A 1043 7.79 10.42 -4.09
C GLU A 1043 9.12 9.96 -4.69
N PHE A 1044 9.76 10.80 -5.49
CA PHE A 1044 11.02 10.51 -6.18
C PHE A 1044 12.25 11.05 -5.43
N ALA A 1045 12.07 11.47 -4.18
CA ALA A 1045 13.17 11.99 -3.37
C ALA A 1045 14.31 10.96 -3.20
N PRO A 1046 15.56 11.43 -3.03
CA PRO A 1046 16.71 10.56 -2.82
C PRO A 1046 16.48 9.55 -1.69
N HIS A 1047 16.91 8.30 -1.94
CA HIS A 1047 16.81 7.19 -0.99
C HIS A 1047 15.38 6.72 -0.67
N ASN A 1048 14.35 7.23 -1.36
CA ASN A 1048 13.00 6.72 -1.24
C ASN A 1048 12.82 5.41 -2.03
N GLN A 1049 11.68 4.75 -1.79
CA GLN A 1049 11.27 3.54 -2.53
C GLN A 1049 10.01 3.81 -3.34
N VAL A 1050 9.97 3.34 -4.59
CA VAL A 1050 8.81 3.41 -5.48
C VAL A 1050 8.32 2.01 -5.80
N TYR A 1051 7.00 1.81 -5.78
CA TYR A 1051 6.36 0.53 -6.04
C TYR A 1051 5.78 0.54 -7.46
N PHE A 1052 6.10 -0.46 -8.28
CA PHE A 1052 5.64 -0.58 -9.67
C PHE A 1052 5.72 -2.02 -10.17
N LEU A 1053 4.67 -2.53 -10.84
CA LEU A 1053 4.61 -3.88 -11.44
C LEU A 1053 5.18 -5.01 -10.54
N GLY A 1054 4.73 -5.07 -9.29
CA GLY A 1054 5.14 -6.11 -8.34
C GLY A 1054 6.54 -5.93 -7.71
N ASN A 1055 7.27 -4.90 -8.11
CA ASN A 1055 8.63 -4.64 -7.66
C ASN A 1055 8.74 -3.35 -6.83
N LYS A 1056 9.76 -3.30 -5.96
CA LYS A 1056 10.20 -2.07 -5.27
C LYS A 1056 11.47 -1.56 -5.92
N TYR A 1057 11.50 -0.28 -6.29
CA TYR A 1057 12.65 0.39 -6.89
C TYR A 1057 13.22 1.40 -5.91
N ASN A 1058 14.53 1.32 -5.65
CA ASN A 1058 15.21 2.25 -4.75
C ASN A 1058 15.81 3.40 -5.55
N ILE A 1059 15.48 4.63 -5.19
CA ILE A 1059 16.00 5.82 -5.86
C ILE A 1059 17.38 6.13 -5.30
N ASN A 1060 18.39 6.02 -6.16
CA ASN A 1060 19.79 6.10 -5.75
C ASN A 1060 20.67 6.93 -6.69
N LYS A 1061 20.17 7.32 -7.87
CA LYS A 1061 20.90 8.13 -8.84
C LYS A 1061 20.01 9.27 -9.36
N ALA A 1062 20.64 10.34 -9.84
CA ALA A 1062 19.98 11.48 -10.48
C ALA A 1062 20.67 11.86 -11.78
N MET A 1063 19.93 12.50 -12.68
CA MET A 1063 20.46 13.11 -13.89
C MET A 1063 20.65 14.61 -13.63
N ILE A 1064 21.89 15.00 -13.31
CA ILE A 1064 22.25 16.40 -13.07
C ILE A 1064 23.22 16.80 -14.17
N LYS A 1065 22.98 17.97 -14.80
CA LYS A 1065 23.92 18.54 -15.75
C LYS A 1065 25.22 18.86 -15.00
N SER A 1066 26.32 18.28 -15.45
CA SER A 1066 27.64 18.63 -14.94
C SER A 1066 28.55 19.01 -16.10
N ASP A 1067 29.29 20.09 -15.93
CA ASP A 1067 30.39 20.45 -16.83
C ASP A 1067 31.70 20.20 -16.07
N LYS A 1068 32.53 19.29 -16.60
CA LYS A 1068 33.81 18.88 -15.98
C LYS A 1068 33.72 18.43 -14.51
N GLY A 1069 32.55 17.92 -14.07
CA GLY A 1069 32.33 17.43 -12.70
C GLY A 1069 31.70 18.45 -11.74
N GLU A 1070 31.60 19.72 -12.15
CA GLU A 1070 30.86 20.74 -11.40
C GLU A 1070 29.38 20.74 -11.81
N ILE A 1071 28.49 20.81 -10.81
CA ILE A 1071 27.06 20.90 -11.03
C ILE A 1071 26.58 22.34 -10.83
N ASP A 1072 25.54 22.73 -11.56
CA ASP A 1072 24.87 24.02 -11.36
C ASP A 1072 24.07 23.96 -10.05
N VAL A 1073 24.41 24.83 -9.10
CA VAL A 1073 23.82 24.90 -7.76
C VAL A 1073 23.36 26.32 -7.49
N ASP A 1074 22.09 26.45 -7.12
CA ASP A 1074 21.50 27.71 -6.66
C ASP A 1074 21.70 27.86 -5.15
N SER A 1075 21.79 29.10 -4.67
CA SER A 1075 21.79 29.41 -3.24
C SER A 1075 20.37 29.82 -2.81
N VAL A 1076 19.80 29.10 -1.85
CA VAL A 1076 18.42 29.28 -1.37
C VAL A 1076 18.39 29.65 0.10
N TYR A 1077 17.57 30.64 0.45
CA TYR A 1077 17.29 31.04 1.83
C TYR A 1077 15.79 31.21 2.04
N ILE A 1078 15.30 30.82 3.22
CA ILE A 1078 13.90 30.99 3.63
C ILE A 1078 13.90 31.90 4.86
N CYS A 1079 13.22 33.04 4.76
CA CYS A 1079 13.16 34.02 5.84
C CYS A 1079 12.38 33.47 7.05
N GLU A 1080 12.97 33.52 8.24
CA GLU A 1080 12.36 32.99 9.46
C GLU A 1080 11.19 33.85 9.97
N HIS A 1081 11.13 35.14 9.59
CA HIS A 1081 10.07 36.05 10.04
C HIS A 1081 8.80 36.01 9.18
N CYS A 1082 8.94 35.96 7.85
CA CYS A 1082 7.81 36.04 6.92
C CYS A 1082 7.71 34.88 5.93
N ASN A 1083 8.59 33.88 6.04
CA ASN A 1083 8.63 32.68 5.19
C ASN A 1083 8.84 32.94 3.68
N GLU A 1084 9.23 34.17 3.30
CA GLU A 1084 9.63 34.57 1.96
C GLU A 1084 10.89 33.81 1.52
N ILE A 1085 10.90 33.32 0.28
CA ILE A 1085 12.04 32.59 -0.28
C ILE A 1085 12.90 33.44 -1.21
N LEU A 1086 14.21 33.41 -0.96
CA LEU A 1086 15.23 34.06 -1.77
C LEU A 1086 16.04 32.98 -2.50
N VAL A 1087 16.12 33.09 -3.82
CA VAL A 1087 16.89 32.19 -4.69
C VAL A 1087 17.86 33.05 -5.50
N ARG A 1088 19.15 32.71 -5.48
CA ARG A 1088 20.21 33.41 -6.20
C ARG A 1088 21.14 32.42 -6.91
N SER A 1089 21.56 32.74 -8.13
CA SER A 1089 22.57 31.99 -8.87
C SER A 1089 23.99 32.30 -8.36
N LYS A 1090 24.86 31.29 -8.29
CA LYS A 1090 26.20 31.30 -7.65
C LYS A 1090 27.15 32.39 -8.15
N LYS A 1091 27.08 33.61 -7.58
CA LYS A 1091 28.16 34.63 -7.53
C LYS A 1091 27.92 35.57 -6.35
N ILE A 1092 28.39 35.23 -5.14
CA ILE A 1092 28.40 36.19 -4.03
C ILE A 1092 29.71 36.05 -3.24
N SER A 1093 30.33 37.20 -2.94
CA SER A 1093 31.45 37.32 -2.02
C SER A 1093 30.98 37.19 -0.55
N PRO A 1094 31.68 36.44 0.31
CA PRO A 1094 31.37 36.35 1.74
C PRO A 1094 31.28 37.75 2.39
N ASN A 1095 30.37 37.94 3.37
CA ASN A 1095 30.18 39.15 4.20
C ASN A 1095 29.27 40.31 3.69
N SER A 1096 28.41 40.11 2.69
CA SER A 1096 27.38 41.12 2.34
C SER A 1096 26.04 40.86 3.07
N LEU A 1097 25.38 41.90 3.57
CA LEU A 1097 24.03 41.81 4.13
C LEU A 1097 22.98 41.87 3.01
N VAL A 1098 21.99 40.97 3.03
CA VAL A 1098 20.88 40.97 2.09
C VAL A 1098 19.58 41.23 2.85
N ASN A 1099 18.78 42.20 2.42
CA ASN A 1099 17.46 42.42 3.03
C ASN A 1099 16.42 41.47 2.42
N CYS A 1100 15.51 40.96 3.25
CA CYS A 1100 14.32 40.26 2.78
C CYS A 1100 13.46 41.19 1.91
N SER A 1101 13.02 40.71 0.74
CA SER A 1101 12.19 41.49 -0.20
C SER A 1101 10.80 41.82 0.32
N ASN A 1102 10.30 41.08 1.32
CA ASN A 1102 8.97 41.26 1.88
C ASN A 1102 8.99 42.03 3.22
N CYS A 1103 9.67 41.49 4.25
CA CYS A 1103 9.68 42.09 5.59
C CYS A 1103 10.85 43.05 5.87
N GLY A 1104 11.84 43.14 4.99
CA GLY A 1104 13.01 44.01 5.17
C GLY A 1104 14.08 43.48 6.15
N GLU A 1105 13.89 42.31 6.76
CA GLU A 1105 14.83 41.72 7.72
C GLU A 1105 16.24 41.53 7.13
N LYS A 1106 17.27 41.73 7.96
CA LYS A 1106 18.68 41.68 7.55
C LYS A 1106 19.21 40.25 7.62
N ILE A 1107 19.54 39.67 6.46
CA ILE A 1107 19.96 38.27 6.33
C ILE A 1107 21.47 38.18 6.11
N LEU A 1108 22.12 37.35 6.93
CA LEU A 1108 23.51 36.94 6.74
C LEU A 1108 23.63 35.90 5.61
N LEU A 1109 24.59 36.10 4.71
CA LEU A 1109 24.79 35.20 3.56
C LEU A 1109 25.12 33.75 3.95
N ASP A 1110 25.76 33.52 5.10
CA ASP A 1110 26.05 32.16 5.61
C ASP A 1110 24.77 31.36 5.93
N GLY A 1111 23.62 32.02 6.00
CA GLY A 1111 22.32 31.37 6.13
C GLY A 1111 21.82 30.69 4.85
N PHE A 1112 22.38 31.01 3.68
CA PHE A 1112 21.98 30.40 2.41
C PHE A 1112 22.46 28.95 2.33
N LYS A 1113 21.61 28.08 1.79
CA LYS A 1113 21.91 26.68 1.55
C LYS A 1113 22.05 26.40 0.06
N ASP A 1114 23.05 25.59 -0.27
CA ASP A 1114 23.25 25.08 -1.61
C ASP A 1114 22.07 24.16 -1.97
N ALA A 1115 21.43 24.44 -3.11
CA ALA A 1115 20.22 23.77 -3.54
C ALA A 1115 20.23 23.48 -5.04
N ILE A 1116 19.64 22.36 -5.42
CA ILE A 1116 19.52 21.94 -6.81
C ILE A 1116 18.05 21.89 -7.19
N ARG A 1117 17.73 22.38 -8.39
CA ARG A 1117 16.40 22.17 -8.99
C ARG A 1117 16.15 20.68 -9.14
N PHE A 1118 14.99 20.21 -8.69
CA PHE A 1118 14.72 18.78 -8.56
C PHE A 1118 14.91 18.02 -9.89
N PRO A 1119 15.94 17.17 -10.02
CA PRO A 1119 16.33 16.58 -11.29
C PRO A 1119 15.49 15.35 -11.65
N HIS A 1120 15.64 14.86 -12.88
CA HIS A 1120 15.19 13.51 -13.24
C HIS A 1120 15.97 12.47 -12.43
N MET A 1121 15.29 11.38 -12.06
CA MET A 1121 15.80 10.38 -11.12
C MET A 1121 15.95 9.02 -11.78
N TYR A 1122 16.86 8.22 -11.24
CA TYR A 1122 17.05 6.82 -11.63
C TYR A 1122 16.98 5.91 -10.42
N SER A 1123 16.46 4.72 -10.67
CA SER A 1123 16.34 3.66 -9.67
C SER A 1123 16.68 2.31 -10.26
N ARG A 1124 17.10 1.41 -9.38
CA ARG A 1124 17.34 0.00 -9.72
C ARG A 1124 16.31 -0.87 -9.02
N SER A 1125 15.90 -1.96 -9.68
CA SER A 1125 15.02 -2.95 -9.08
C SER A 1125 15.61 -3.48 -7.77
N GLY A 1126 14.76 -3.49 -6.75
CA GLY A 1126 15.00 -4.09 -5.46
C GLY A 1126 14.26 -5.42 -5.34
N SER A 1127 13.81 -5.74 -4.12
CA SER A 1127 13.01 -6.95 -3.91
C SER A 1127 11.56 -6.77 -4.37
N ARG A 1128 10.89 -7.88 -4.68
CA ARG A 1128 9.44 -7.94 -4.89
C ARG A 1128 8.65 -7.44 -3.68
N ILE A 1129 7.42 -7.05 -3.94
CA ILE A 1129 6.39 -6.71 -2.94
C ILE A 1129 5.89 -8.03 -2.32
N THR A 1130 5.59 -8.02 -1.02
CA THR A 1130 5.14 -9.20 -0.25
C THR A 1130 3.84 -8.92 0.49
N CYS A 1131 3.01 -9.93 0.76
CA CYS A 1131 1.78 -9.78 1.55
C CYS A 1131 2.03 -9.47 3.04
N ASP A 1132 3.28 -9.48 3.50
CA ASP A 1132 3.65 -9.01 4.83
C ASP A 1132 3.72 -7.45 4.91
N GLU A 1133 3.55 -6.74 3.78
CA GLU A 1133 3.60 -5.27 3.71
C GLU A 1133 2.20 -4.63 3.70
N GLU A 1134 1.69 -4.25 4.87
CA GLU A 1134 0.38 -3.59 4.96
C GLU A 1134 0.31 -2.21 4.29
N ASN A 1135 1.39 -1.44 4.36
CA ASN A 1135 1.50 -0.11 3.78
C ASN A 1135 2.83 0.03 3.05
N ARG A 1136 2.83 0.85 1.99
CA ARG A 1136 4.07 1.25 1.32
C ARG A 1136 5.02 1.90 2.30
N LYS A 1137 6.31 1.60 2.19
CA LYS A 1137 7.34 2.27 2.99
C LYS A 1137 7.59 3.65 2.41
N ILE A 1138 7.31 4.68 3.21
CA ILE A 1138 7.54 6.08 2.84
C ILE A 1138 8.56 6.65 3.81
N LYS A 1139 9.60 7.30 3.30
CA LYS A 1139 10.48 8.11 4.14
C LYS A 1139 9.85 9.46 4.45
N GLY A 1140 10.06 9.93 5.68
CA GLY A 1140 9.72 11.29 6.10
C GLY A 1140 10.75 12.28 5.56
N TYR A 1141 10.27 13.36 4.96
CA TYR A 1141 11.10 14.46 4.46
C TYR A 1141 10.58 15.77 5.05
N ASP A 1142 11.49 16.70 5.35
CA ASP A 1142 11.11 18.06 5.69
C ASP A 1142 10.86 18.85 4.41
N ILE A 1143 9.58 19.19 4.16
CA ILE A 1143 9.14 19.87 2.95
C ILE A 1143 8.50 21.19 3.35
N ALA A 1144 9.12 22.29 2.95
CA ALA A 1144 8.58 23.62 3.09
C ALA A 1144 7.91 24.07 1.79
N MET A 1145 6.73 24.68 1.90
CA MET A 1145 6.09 25.41 0.81
C MET A 1145 6.24 26.90 1.10
N ASN A 1146 6.86 27.63 0.18
CA ASN A 1146 7.22 29.02 0.35
C ASN A 1146 6.65 29.85 -0.79
N TYR A 1147 6.01 30.96 -0.43
CA TYR A 1147 5.46 31.91 -1.37
C TYR A 1147 6.46 33.06 -1.56
N LYS A 1148 6.73 33.40 -2.82
CA LYS A 1148 7.54 34.55 -3.20
C LYS A 1148 6.62 35.67 -3.68
N HIS A 1149 6.43 36.67 -2.85
CA HIS A 1149 5.48 37.74 -3.10
C HIS A 1149 5.89 38.58 -4.32
N ASN A 1150 4.92 38.90 -5.18
CA ASN A 1150 5.06 39.96 -6.16
C ASN A 1150 4.11 41.11 -5.82
N ILE A 1151 4.60 42.04 -5.00
CA ILE A 1151 3.83 43.13 -4.39
C ILE A 1151 3.00 43.92 -5.41
N SER A 1152 3.47 44.05 -6.66
CA SER A 1152 2.76 44.77 -7.73
C SER A 1152 1.46 44.09 -8.21
N ASN A 1153 1.27 42.81 -7.92
CA ASN A 1153 0.17 41.98 -8.43
C ASN A 1153 -0.82 41.52 -7.36
N ILE A 1154 -0.61 41.91 -6.10
CA ILE A 1154 -1.44 41.48 -4.97
C ILE A 1154 -2.63 42.44 -4.84
N THR A 1155 -3.83 41.87 -4.81
CA THR A 1155 -5.06 42.59 -4.48
C THR A 1155 -5.42 42.32 -3.02
N ASN A 1156 -5.66 43.37 -2.24
CA ASN A 1156 -6.03 43.27 -0.83
C ASN A 1156 -7.53 43.50 -0.64
N TYR A 1157 -8.14 42.70 0.22
CA TYR A 1157 -9.52 42.81 0.66
C TYR A 1157 -9.55 42.89 2.18
N GLU A 1158 -10.39 43.77 2.72
CA GLU A 1158 -10.59 43.92 4.17
C GLU A 1158 -11.86 43.19 4.60
N VAL A 1159 -11.78 42.38 5.66
CA VAL A 1159 -12.94 41.71 6.26
C VAL A 1159 -13.33 42.48 7.51
N LYS A 1160 -14.52 43.12 7.46
CA LYS A 1160 -15.05 43.93 8.56
C LYS A 1160 -16.36 43.38 9.11
N THR A 1161 -16.58 43.54 10.41
CA THR A 1161 -17.91 43.41 11.04
C THR A 1161 -18.25 44.74 11.70
N GLY A 1162 -19.17 45.48 11.09
CA GLY A 1162 -19.34 46.91 11.41
C GLY A 1162 -18.08 47.69 11.03
N ASP A 1163 -17.55 48.47 11.97
CA ASP A 1163 -16.31 49.26 11.80
C ASP A 1163 -15.03 48.50 12.20
N ILE A 1164 -15.16 47.29 12.75
CA ILE A 1164 -14.03 46.49 13.24
C ILE A 1164 -13.42 45.70 12.08
N LEU A 1165 -12.11 45.90 11.84
CA LEU A 1165 -11.32 45.10 10.91
C LEU A 1165 -10.96 43.76 11.58
N ASN A 1166 -11.60 42.68 11.14
CA ASN A 1166 -11.37 41.33 11.67
C ASN A 1166 -10.19 40.63 10.99
N GLY A 1167 -9.81 41.09 9.80
CA GLY A 1167 -8.71 40.51 9.04
C GLY A 1167 -8.58 41.05 7.63
N THR A 1168 -7.53 40.62 6.96
CA THR A 1168 -7.26 40.91 5.56
C THR A 1168 -7.20 39.62 4.76
N ILE A 1169 -7.67 39.69 3.52
CA ILE A 1169 -7.54 38.62 2.53
C ILE A 1169 -6.74 39.19 1.37
N THR A 1170 -5.63 38.56 1.02
CA THR A 1170 -4.83 38.95 -0.14
C THR A 1170 -4.97 37.91 -1.23
N TYR A 1171 -5.05 38.36 -2.48
CA TYR A 1171 -5.13 37.51 -3.66
C TYR A 1171 -4.03 37.89 -4.66
N GLU A 1172 -3.17 36.94 -5.00
CA GLU A 1172 -2.26 37.06 -6.13
C GLU A 1172 -2.63 36.02 -7.20
N HIS A 1173 -3.04 36.51 -8.38
CA HIS A 1173 -3.21 35.66 -9.54
C HIS A 1173 -1.85 35.25 -10.10
N ASN A 1174 -1.62 33.95 -10.32
CA ASN A 1174 -0.34 33.40 -10.81
C ASN A 1174 0.90 33.67 -9.93
N GLY A 1175 0.72 33.76 -8.60
CA GLY A 1175 1.81 33.90 -7.64
C GLY A 1175 2.83 32.75 -7.63
N LYS A 1176 4.08 33.05 -7.27
CA LYS A 1176 5.21 32.11 -7.34
C LYS A 1176 5.34 31.30 -6.06
N ILE A 1177 5.17 29.98 -6.17
CA ILE A 1177 5.35 29.02 -5.07
C ILE A 1177 6.60 28.19 -5.32
N PHE A 1178 7.44 28.10 -4.30
CA PHE A 1178 8.56 27.19 -4.23
C PHE A 1178 8.25 26.07 -3.25
N VAL A 1179 8.59 24.85 -3.61
CA VAL A 1179 8.52 23.70 -2.70
C VAL A 1179 9.94 23.20 -2.50
N VAL A 1180 10.43 23.26 -1.27
CA VAL A 1180 11.80 22.93 -0.89
C VAL A 1180 11.80 21.68 -0.02
N ASN A 1181 12.53 20.65 -0.44
CA ASN A 1181 12.82 19.46 0.34
C ASN A 1181 14.21 19.62 0.97
N ARG A 1182 14.24 19.81 2.29
CA ARG A 1182 15.45 20.13 3.06
C ARG A 1182 16.24 18.89 3.47
N GLY A 1183 15.65 17.70 3.37
CA GLY A 1183 16.31 16.45 3.74
C GLY A 1183 15.39 15.40 4.36
N ILE A 1184 16.00 14.29 4.78
CA ILE A 1184 15.33 13.17 5.43
C ILE A 1184 15.20 13.46 6.93
N ILE A 1185 14.01 13.23 7.48
CA ILE A 1185 13.77 13.28 8.93
C ILE A 1185 14.11 11.92 9.53
N TYR A 1186 15.12 11.87 10.39
CA TYR A 1186 15.48 10.68 11.15
C TYR A 1186 14.94 10.78 12.58
N LYS A 1187 14.33 9.69 13.07
CA LYS A 1187 13.90 9.57 14.46
C LYS A 1187 14.79 8.55 15.17
N SER A 1188 15.46 8.98 16.24
CA SER A 1188 16.30 8.11 17.08
C SER A 1188 15.45 7.01 17.72
N LYS A 1189 15.85 5.74 17.56
CA LYS A 1189 15.12 4.60 18.16
C LYS A 1189 15.23 4.53 19.68
N THR A 1190 16.18 5.27 20.28
CA THR A 1190 16.49 5.21 21.71
C THR A 1190 16.08 6.47 22.45
N THR A 1191 16.24 7.64 21.84
CA THR A 1191 15.93 8.95 22.45
C THR A 1191 14.65 9.59 21.90
N ASN A 1192 14.07 9.03 20.82
CA ASN A 1192 12.91 9.58 20.11
C ASN A 1192 13.11 10.98 19.48
N GLU A 1193 14.31 11.57 19.62
CA GLU A 1193 14.69 12.85 19.03
C GLU A 1193 14.72 12.79 17.51
N LYS A 1194 14.30 13.89 16.88
CA LYS A 1194 14.34 14.07 15.43
C LYS A 1194 15.61 14.81 15.03
N SER A 1195 16.31 14.29 14.04
CA SER A 1195 17.42 14.97 13.38
C SER A 1195 17.13 15.10 11.89
N LEU A 1196 17.36 16.28 11.33
CA LEU A 1196 17.30 16.50 9.89
C LEU A 1196 18.64 16.12 9.27
N GLN A 1197 18.61 15.38 8.17
CA GLN A 1197 19.80 15.09 7.38
C GLN A 1197 19.54 15.47 5.92
N SER A 1198 20.24 16.50 5.46
CA SER A 1198 20.20 16.95 4.07
C SER A 1198 20.88 15.96 3.11
N PHE A 1199 20.73 16.22 1.81
CA PHE A 1199 21.15 15.28 0.77
C PHE A 1199 22.64 15.43 0.47
N ASN A 1200 23.27 14.32 0.09
CA ASN A 1200 24.67 14.31 -0.34
C ASN A 1200 24.74 13.62 -1.71
N PHE A 1201 25.49 14.19 -2.65
CA PHE A 1201 25.51 13.77 -4.04
C PHE A 1201 26.93 13.67 -4.59
N CYS A 1202 27.21 12.62 -5.37
CA CYS A 1202 28.46 12.47 -6.10
C CYS A 1202 28.22 12.72 -7.60
N SER A 1203 28.79 13.81 -8.13
CA SER A 1203 28.66 14.20 -9.54
C SER A 1203 29.38 13.24 -10.49
N ALA A 1204 30.41 12.53 -10.00
CA ALA A 1204 31.17 11.59 -10.83
C ALA A 1204 30.40 10.32 -11.19
N CYS A 1205 29.71 9.71 -10.21
CA CYS A 1205 28.94 8.48 -10.44
C CYS A 1205 27.42 8.69 -10.41
N ASN A 1206 26.99 9.96 -10.36
CA ASN A 1206 25.61 10.40 -10.36
C ASN A 1206 24.76 9.79 -9.24
N LYS A 1207 25.36 9.52 -8.08
CA LYS A 1207 24.75 8.74 -6.99
C LYS A 1207 24.44 9.60 -5.77
N TRP A 1208 23.26 9.40 -5.20
CA TRP A 1208 22.89 9.91 -3.89
C TRP A 1208 23.54 9.09 -2.77
N LEU A 1209 24.16 9.76 -1.81
CA LEU A 1209 24.89 9.16 -0.71
C LEU A 1209 24.18 9.40 0.63
N TYR A 1210 24.27 8.41 1.51
CA TYR A 1210 23.97 8.60 2.93
C TYR A 1210 25.19 9.25 3.59
N LYS A 1211 24.99 10.07 4.63
CA LYS A 1211 26.09 10.72 5.38
C LYS A 1211 27.15 9.73 5.86
N SER A 1212 26.73 8.55 6.32
CA SER A 1212 27.66 7.48 6.76
C SER A 1212 28.50 6.87 5.65
N ALA A 1213 28.09 7.02 4.39
CA ALA A 1213 28.77 6.44 3.22
C ALA A 1213 29.60 7.47 2.45
N VAL A 1214 29.56 8.76 2.81
CA VAL A 1214 30.33 9.81 2.13
C VAL A 1214 31.83 9.55 2.26
N ALA A 1215 32.31 9.30 3.48
CA ALA A 1215 33.70 8.98 3.77
C ALA A 1215 34.22 7.79 2.93
N ASP A 1216 33.53 6.64 3.03
CA ASP A 1216 33.89 5.43 2.27
C ASP A 1216 33.84 5.64 0.75
N HIS A 1217 32.95 6.52 0.27
CA HIS A 1217 32.79 6.78 -1.15
C HIS A 1217 33.88 7.67 -1.74
N TYR A 1218 34.53 8.53 -0.94
CA TYR A 1218 35.72 9.26 -1.40
C TYR A 1218 36.80 8.28 -1.89
N GLU A 1219 37.03 7.21 -1.15
CA GLU A 1219 38.08 6.23 -1.47
C GLU A 1219 37.62 5.19 -2.52
N ASN A 1220 36.33 4.86 -2.54
CA ASN A 1220 35.81 3.70 -3.30
C ASN A 1220 34.83 4.07 -4.42
N CYS A 1221 34.90 5.29 -4.96
CA CYS A 1221 34.05 5.69 -6.09
C CYS A 1221 34.36 4.83 -7.34
N PRO A 1222 33.36 4.13 -7.93
CA PRO A 1222 33.60 3.18 -9.03
C PRO A 1222 34.12 3.82 -10.32
N LYS A 1223 33.91 5.13 -10.52
CA LYS A 1223 34.38 5.87 -11.70
C LYS A 1223 35.70 6.64 -11.49
N LYS A 1224 36.44 6.34 -10.41
CA LYS A 1224 37.75 6.93 -10.06
C LYS A 1224 37.85 8.46 -10.29
N SER A 1225 36.86 9.18 -9.76
CA SER A 1225 36.88 10.65 -9.65
C SER A 1225 36.55 11.09 -8.22
N GLY A 1226 37.03 10.34 -7.21
CA GLY A 1226 36.83 10.57 -5.77
C GLY A 1226 37.61 11.77 -5.18
N ILE A 1227 37.75 12.85 -5.95
CA ILE A 1227 38.34 14.11 -5.46
C ILE A 1227 37.23 14.87 -4.72
N PRO A 1228 37.52 15.55 -3.58
CA PRO A 1228 36.54 16.30 -2.80
C PRO A 1228 35.57 17.18 -3.59
N ILE A 1229 36.04 17.77 -4.69
CA ILE A 1229 35.26 18.66 -5.56
C ILE A 1229 34.03 18.01 -6.22
N ASN A 1230 33.98 16.68 -6.32
CA ASN A 1230 32.85 15.96 -6.94
C ASN A 1230 31.79 15.51 -5.94
N ILE A 1231 32.00 15.74 -4.63
CA ILE A 1231 31.03 15.41 -3.59
C ILE A 1231 30.44 16.70 -3.03
N TYR A 1232 29.13 16.81 -3.13
CA TYR A 1232 28.35 17.93 -2.63
C TYR A 1232 27.57 17.46 -1.40
N ASP A 1233 27.89 18.05 -0.26
CA ASP A 1233 27.24 17.76 1.03
C ASP A 1233 26.20 18.82 1.37
N ASP A 1234 25.24 18.45 2.23
CA ASP A 1234 24.23 19.36 2.80
C ASP A 1234 23.32 20.06 1.77
N LEU A 1235 23.00 19.37 0.67
CA LEU A 1235 22.17 19.91 -0.42
C LEU A 1235 20.68 19.91 -0.10
N TRP A 1236 20.01 20.98 -0.53
CA TRP A 1236 18.55 21.06 -0.63
C TRP A 1236 18.07 20.77 -2.06
N LEU A 1237 16.82 20.34 -2.17
CA LEU A 1237 16.16 20.16 -3.46
C LEU A 1237 14.95 21.07 -3.54
N PHE A 1238 14.72 21.71 -4.68
CA PHE A 1238 13.53 22.56 -4.82
C PHE A 1238 12.89 22.48 -6.20
N ILE A 1239 11.62 22.87 -6.25
CA ILE A 1239 10.87 23.11 -7.48
C ILE A 1239 10.19 24.47 -7.38
N GLU A 1240 9.88 25.07 -8.52
CA GLU A 1240 9.10 26.29 -8.61
C GLU A 1240 7.84 26.07 -9.48
N GLY A 1241 6.78 26.78 -9.14
CA GLY A 1241 5.53 26.77 -9.90
C GLY A 1241 4.73 28.05 -9.67
N ASN A 1242 3.77 28.30 -10.56
CA ASN A 1242 2.81 29.39 -10.39
C ASN A 1242 1.46 28.80 -9.97
N GLN A 1243 0.81 29.44 -9.00
CA GLN A 1243 -0.53 29.10 -8.52
C GLN A 1243 -1.30 30.38 -8.24
N ASP A 1244 -2.62 30.31 -8.19
CA ASP A 1244 -3.39 31.36 -7.53
C ASP A 1244 -3.17 31.24 -6.02
N VAL A 1245 -2.78 32.35 -5.40
CA VAL A 1245 -2.45 32.40 -3.97
C VAL A 1245 -3.50 33.27 -3.28
N VAL A 1246 -4.15 32.71 -2.26
CA VAL A 1246 -5.00 33.46 -1.34
C VAL A 1246 -4.39 33.35 0.05
N THR A 1247 -4.11 34.49 0.68
CA THR A 1247 -3.63 34.54 2.06
C THR A 1247 -4.74 35.09 2.94
N PHE A 1248 -4.94 34.48 4.10
CA PHE A 1248 -5.93 34.88 5.09
C PHE A 1248 -5.18 35.29 6.36
N GLU A 1249 -5.26 36.56 6.73
CA GLU A 1249 -4.73 37.08 7.99
C GLU A 1249 -5.90 37.53 8.85
N PHE A 1250 -6.22 36.74 9.88
CA PHE A 1250 -7.28 37.04 10.83
C PHE A 1250 -6.69 37.17 12.22
N LEU A 1251 -7.30 38.01 13.07
CA LEU A 1251 -7.02 38.00 14.50
C LEU A 1251 -7.39 36.62 15.06
N LEU A 1252 -6.49 36.02 15.84
CA LEU A 1252 -6.76 34.76 16.52
C LEU A 1252 -7.93 34.96 17.49
N ILE A 1253 -8.87 34.01 17.51
CA ILE A 1253 -10.12 34.08 18.29
C ILE A 1253 -9.86 34.07 19.81
N GLU A 1254 -8.62 33.88 20.27
CA GLU A 1254 -8.26 33.99 21.69
C GLU A 1254 -8.24 35.44 22.22
N ASP A 1255 -8.39 36.46 21.35
CA ASP A 1255 -8.51 37.87 21.74
C ASP A 1255 -9.96 38.43 21.57
N ILE A 1256 -10.96 37.57 21.37
CA ILE A 1256 -12.38 37.93 21.39
C ILE A 1256 -13.06 37.20 22.55
N ASP A 1257 -12.76 37.65 23.77
CA ASP A 1257 -13.53 37.34 24.99
C ASP A 1257 -14.75 38.26 25.12
#